data_AF-A0A673IXB2-F1
#
_entry.id   AF-A0A673IXB2-F1
#
_cell.length_a   1.000
_cell.length_b   1.000
_cell.length_c   1.000
_cell.angle_alpha   90.00
_cell.angle_beta   90.00
_cell.angle_gamma   90.00
#
_symmetry.space_group_name_H-M   'P 1'
#
loop_
_entity.id
_entity.type
_entity.pdbx_description
1 polymer ?
#
loop_
_entity_poly.entity_id
_entity_poly.type
_entity_poly.pdbx_seq_one_letter_code
_entity_poly.pdbx_strand_id
1 'polypeptide(L)'
;MDPVGVNSIETASLGRPFQLGMLYDCRRDAIVPGIRLWTKEQLQQNTTTKTQINTVFTVTASDSIEDKSRLLNIDGCLKLSLLGGLVNVGGAANFLKDTKKSFSQQRLTLHYHSTTKFEELIMNHFSSGEMAHYDNDVATHVVTAVLYGADVCFVFDREVSSDEDKMEIAGEVKAALEQLKGISSASIDASMKLNDIQKTAVHKFSCKLYGDFQLPCNPTSFEDAMKVFEDLPKLLGENKEHAVPLRVWLYPLDKLFSRVVKFQHEISTGLSTDIESVIESLSTTEMKCSDLLTDMPALTFTAFHDKINDMKKNCYQCRLSLIKKLGSLLPKIRGKFIEDTALIDLLNDHEESPFERNTLEQWLKEKEEESDIMKTLLTQLNDQGVMVEINLNKNLMNLEVKHLVSYTFTSLGWPDVLLSKQKTYLSSTKRTNEEKSFESGHKTWLTPDIQKTMRNNLKVFKNLIGLNSSKSVKFIVASKEMENNPGSCILLYENESNEAVCFTPPSKPDCPIIEDVRCRQVVLKVSPPCPATEELKLLYKMKEEKDWTSQTVSKNQNTVTLTDLRPDTEYSIKCAAVGKLNYTLDSDVTRLTVINQSLIKAKESAIENLSLTESKCSVLLENTSESTFTALYKKIQDMQQNCQMYRQEFSDRIKSVIQSVKACEKESSALMDLLQAHDESPFNEKCLKEWITVKEKELNTINEFLQQLMGLGAEVNRSLDSYLSDIQVENVFCYTFSSLEQPDELLSEQENDMNPQIKRNPKKTHDASQSWLTGSVREKMREHLKIFKELMTSHSNQSIKFMISIKYHEKHPGSCILVYENGCNEAVFFTPPSKPDCPIIEDVRSRQVDLKVSSPCPATEELKLLYKMKEEKDWRSQTVSKNQNTVTLTDLRPNTEYQMKCAAVGKLNYTTESDVTSVIAKV
;
A
#
# COMPACT_ATOMS: atom_id res chain seq x y z
N MET A 1 63.39 51.38 50.53
CA MET A 1 62.83 50.12 51.04
C MET A 1 61.44 50.02 50.45
N ASP A 2 61.26 49.11 49.50
CA ASP A 2 59.94 48.87 48.90
C ASP A 2 59.02 48.25 49.95
N PRO A 3 57.75 48.67 50.04
CA PRO A 3 56.77 48.00 50.90
C PRO A 3 56.66 46.53 50.48
N VAL A 4 56.42 45.66 51.47
CA VAL A 4 56.06 44.26 51.28
C VAL A 4 54.97 44.17 50.19
N GLY A 5 55.32 43.69 48.99
CA GLY A 5 54.37 43.62 47.89
C GLY A 5 54.95 43.33 46.51
N VAL A 6 56.19 43.72 46.21
CA VAL A 6 56.72 43.55 44.83
C VAL A 6 57.36 42.17 44.57
N ASN A 7 57.63 41.38 45.61
CA ASN A 7 58.36 40.09 45.48
C ASN A 7 57.78 38.93 46.33
N SER A 8 56.62 39.07 46.96
CA SER A 8 55.99 38.01 47.76
C SER A 8 54.94 37.24 46.97
N ILE A 9 54.91 35.92 47.10
CA ILE A 9 53.86 35.07 46.49
C ILE A 9 52.69 34.98 47.46
N GLU A 10 51.49 35.26 46.98
CA GLU A 10 50.25 34.99 47.70
C GLU A 10 49.70 33.61 47.28
N THR A 11 49.30 32.76 48.24
CA THR A 11 48.79 31.43 47.92
C THR A 11 47.75 30.94 48.92
N ALA A 12 46.83 30.07 48.46
CA ALA A 12 45.78 29.49 49.30
C ALA A 12 46.33 28.40 50.23
N SER A 13 45.87 28.38 51.48
CA SER A 13 46.30 27.40 52.48
C SER A 13 45.77 25.99 52.19
N LEU A 14 44.53 25.89 51.67
CA LEU A 14 43.82 24.65 51.37
C LEU A 14 43.74 23.66 52.54
N GLY A 15 43.54 24.19 53.76
CA GLY A 15 43.48 23.39 54.99
C GLY A 15 44.83 22.88 55.51
N ARG A 16 45.95 23.32 54.90
CA ARG A 16 47.30 23.00 55.37
C ARG A 16 47.65 23.87 56.59
N PRO A 17 48.36 23.32 57.60
CA PRO A 17 48.57 23.98 58.89
C PRO A 17 49.71 25.02 58.84
N PHE A 18 49.49 26.12 58.11
CA PHE A 18 50.45 27.21 57.99
C PHE A 18 50.58 28.03 59.28
N GLN A 19 51.80 28.47 59.58
CA GLN A 19 52.11 29.38 60.68
C GLN A 19 53.24 30.33 60.26
N LEU A 20 53.31 31.50 60.90
CA LEU A 20 54.38 32.46 60.67
C LEU A 20 55.77 31.85 60.93
N GLY A 21 56.72 32.17 60.05
CA GLY A 21 58.09 31.69 60.11
C GLY A 21 58.30 30.24 59.64
N MET A 22 57.25 29.51 59.25
CA MET A 22 57.40 28.20 58.61
C MET A 22 58.08 28.34 57.25
N LEU A 23 58.91 27.35 56.92
CA LEU A 23 59.58 27.26 55.63
C LEU A 23 58.71 26.51 54.61
N TYR A 24 58.80 26.92 53.35
CA TYR A 24 57.99 26.39 52.25
C TYR A 24 58.85 26.15 50.99
N ASP A 25 58.61 25.03 50.32
CA ASP A 25 59.21 24.71 49.03
C ASP A 25 58.20 24.90 47.88
N CYS A 26 58.25 26.05 47.19
CA CYS A 26 57.41 26.34 46.02
C CYS A 26 57.63 25.40 44.83
N ARG A 27 58.76 24.67 44.77
CA ARG A 27 58.98 23.67 43.71
C ARG A 27 58.01 22.51 43.86
N ARG A 28 57.72 22.12 45.11
CA ARG A 28 56.91 20.95 45.47
C ARG A 28 55.54 21.33 46.04
N ASP A 29 55.29 22.61 46.28
CA ASP A 29 54.17 23.14 47.05
C ASP A 29 53.98 22.48 48.42
N ALA A 30 55.09 22.33 49.14
CA ALA A 30 55.15 21.62 50.41
C ALA A 30 55.67 22.50 51.56
N ILE A 31 54.99 22.41 52.71
CA ILE A 31 55.48 22.96 53.98
C ILE A 31 56.62 22.08 54.49
N VAL A 32 57.67 22.69 55.02
CA VAL A 32 58.76 21.98 55.71
C VAL A 32 58.43 21.90 57.20
N PRO A 33 57.96 20.75 57.72
CA PRO A 33 57.54 20.62 59.10
C PRO A 33 58.74 20.68 60.07
N GLY A 34 58.51 21.21 61.27
CA GLY A 34 59.47 21.18 62.37
C GLY A 34 60.62 22.19 62.28
N ILE A 35 60.77 22.92 61.18
CA ILE A 35 61.82 23.92 60.97
C ILE A 35 61.17 25.30 60.81
N ARG A 36 61.66 26.29 61.56
CA ARG A 36 61.27 27.70 61.44
C ARG A 36 62.49 28.55 61.21
N LEU A 37 62.33 29.64 60.47
CA LEU A 37 63.44 30.56 60.19
C LEU A 37 63.86 31.37 61.42
N TRP A 38 62.90 31.71 62.29
CA TRP A 38 63.11 32.52 63.50
C TRP A 38 62.65 31.79 64.75
N THR A 39 63.21 32.16 65.90
CA THR A 39 62.78 31.60 67.19
C THR A 39 61.36 32.06 67.55
N LYS A 40 60.74 31.37 68.50
CA LYS A 40 59.38 31.70 68.95
C LYS A 40 59.31 33.13 69.52
N GLU A 41 60.32 33.55 70.26
CA GLU A 41 60.43 34.86 70.88
C GLU A 41 60.55 35.96 69.82
N GLN A 42 61.38 35.73 68.80
CA GLN A 42 61.55 36.66 67.67
C GLN A 42 60.26 36.81 66.86
N LEU A 43 59.52 35.72 66.64
CA LEU A 43 58.23 35.77 65.95
C LEU A 43 57.20 36.56 66.77
N GLN A 44 57.10 36.29 68.08
CA GLN A 44 56.12 36.98 68.95
C GLN A 44 56.36 38.48 69.07
N GLN A 45 57.62 38.92 69.16
CA GLN A 45 57.96 40.34 69.28
C GLN A 45 57.70 41.14 67.99
N ASN A 46 57.75 40.47 66.83
CA ASN A 46 57.69 41.12 65.52
C ASN A 46 56.40 40.83 64.74
N THR A 47 55.42 40.17 65.35
CA THR A 47 54.11 39.91 64.73
C THR A 47 53.16 41.06 65.00
N THR A 48 52.52 41.57 63.94
CA THR A 48 51.39 42.48 64.02
C THR A 48 50.12 41.75 63.63
N THR A 49 49.07 41.91 64.43
CA THR A 49 47.75 41.36 64.14
C THR A 49 46.77 42.49 63.84
N LYS A 50 46.06 42.39 62.72
CA LYS A 50 44.99 43.30 62.31
C LYS A 50 43.69 42.53 62.16
N THR A 51 42.60 43.07 62.69
CA THR A 51 41.27 42.52 62.46
C THR A 51 40.86 42.74 61.00
N GLN A 52 40.48 41.68 60.30
CA GLN A 52 40.07 41.73 58.90
C GLN A 52 38.84 40.85 58.70
N ILE A 53 37.66 41.46 58.90
CA ILE A 53 36.39 40.75 58.88
C ILE A 53 35.71 41.00 57.54
N ASN A 54 35.48 39.93 56.80
CA ASN A 54 34.72 39.93 55.56
C ASN A 54 33.98 38.61 55.47
N THR A 55 32.71 38.63 55.08
CA THR A 55 31.92 37.42 54.86
C THR A 55 31.25 37.50 53.51
N VAL A 56 31.50 36.50 52.66
CA VAL A 56 31.02 36.43 51.28
C VAL A 56 30.35 35.09 51.07
N PHE A 57 29.22 35.12 50.36
CA PHE A 57 28.49 33.92 49.96
C PHE A 57 28.42 33.84 48.44
N THR A 58 28.82 32.71 47.88
CA THR A 58 28.83 32.49 46.43
C THR A 58 28.05 31.22 46.10
N VAL A 59 27.19 31.28 45.08
CA VAL A 59 26.44 30.12 44.61
C VAL A 59 26.87 29.85 43.17
N THR A 60 27.28 28.61 42.89
CA THR A 60 27.63 28.15 41.56
C THR A 60 26.86 26.89 41.21
N ALA A 61 26.52 26.73 39.93
CA ALA A 61 25.92 25.51 39.36
C ALA A 61 26.93 24.70 38.53
N SER A 62 28.21 25.07 38.61
CA SER A 62 29.31 24.42 37.90
C SER A 62 30.22 23.67 38.86
N ASP A 63 30.74 22.53 38.40
CA ASP A 63 31.65 21.63 39.12
C ASP A 63 33.04 21.52 38.45
N SER A 64 33.32 22.35 37.43
CA SER A 64 34.57 22.31 36.67
C SER A 64 35.78 22.61 37.56
N ILE A 65 36.96 22.10 37.17
CA ILE A 65 38.21 22.41 37.85
C ILE A 65 38.42 23.94 37.96
N GLU A 66 38.16 24.68 36.88
CA GLU A 66 38.30 26.14 36.83
C GLU A 66 37.41 26.84 37.87
N ASP A 67 36.12 26.49 37.88
CA ASP A 67 35.15 27.14 38.77
C ASP A 67 35.42 26.82 40.24
N LYS A 68 35.82 25.58 40.55
CA LYS A 68 36.25 25.19 41.89
C LYS A 68 37.51 25.91 42.33
N SER A 69 38.48 26.02 41.43
CA SER A 69 39.73 26.75 41.68
C SER A 69 39.42 28.22 41.95
N ARG A 70 38.56 28.86 41.15
CA ARG A 70 38.13 30.24 41.37
C ARG A 70 37.39 30.43 42.69
N LEU A 71 36.52 29.48 43.08
CA LEU A 71 35.73 29.56 44.31
C LEU A 71 36.62 29.61 45.57
N LEU A 72 37.70 28.83 45.59
CA LEU A 72 38.69 28.78 46.66
C LEU A 72 39.91 29.69 46.39
N ASN A 73 39.83 30.56 45.38
CA ASN A 73 40.89 31.46 44.94
C ASN A 73 42.26 30.80 44.74
N ILE A 74 42.27 29.71 43.97
CA ILE A 74 43.45 28.96 43.56
C ILE A 74 43.83 29.41 42.15
N ASP A 75 45.06 29.87 41.96
CA ASP A 75 45.55 30.34 40.66
C ASP A 75 46.93 29.76 40.29
N GLY A 76 47.33 30.04 39.06
CA GLY A 76 48.68 29.84 38.53
C GLY A 76 49.31 28.48 38.85
N CYS A 77 50.44 28.53 39.56
CA CYS A 77 51.24 27.35 39.89
C CYS A 77 50.56 26.44 40.92
N LEU A 78 49.79 26.97 41.87
CA LEU A 78 49.12 26.14 42.87
C LEU A 78 48.06 25.25 42.22
N LYS A 79 47.33 25.76 41.22
CA LYS A 79 46.36 24.98 40.43
C LYS A 79 47.04 23.77 39.77
N LEU A 80 48.18 23.99 39.10
CA LEU A 80 48.96 22.90 38.50
C LEU A 80 49.39 21.85 39.54
N SER A 81 49.80 22.28 40.73
CA SER A 81 50.20 21.35 41.79
C SER A 81 49.05 20.56 42.36
N LEU A 82 47.85 21.16 42.43
CA LEU A 82 46.63 20.45 42.78
C LEU A 82 46.32 19.38 41.72
N LEU A 83 46.38 19.75 40.43
CA LEU A 83 46.17 18.82 39.31
C LEU A 83 47.23 17.72 39.25
N GLY A 84 48.48 18.03 39.59
CA GLY A 84 49.59 17.07 39.67
C GLY A 84 49.60 16.23 40.95
N GLY A 85 48.60 16.38 41.83
CA GLY A 85 48.52 15.63 43.08
C GLY A 85 49.64 15.91 44.08
N LEU A 86 50.29 17.07 44.00
CA LEU A 86 51.37 17.48 44.90
C LEU A 86 50.85 18.06 46.22
N VAL A 87 49.63 18.60 46.22
CA VAL A 87 49.04 19.29 47.38
C VAL A 87 48.03 18.40 48.09
N ASN A 88 48.29 18.12 49.36
CA ASN A 88 47.31 17.49 50.24
C ASN A 88 46.37 18.54 50.83
N VAL A 89 45.15 18.59 50.30
CA VAL A 89 44.08 19.47 50.79
C VAL A 89 43.37 18.87 52.01
N GLY A 90 42.86 19.74 52.89
CA GLY A 90 42.07 19.40 54.08
C GLY A 90 40.89 20.37 54.29
N GLY A 91 40.06 20.11 55.30
CA GLY A 91 38.93 20.98 55.65
C GLY A 91 37.97 21.19 54.47
N ALA A 92 37.59 22.45 54.23
CA ALA A 92 36.74 22.86 53.12
C ALA A 92 37.32 22.50 51.75
N ALA A 93 38.64 22.56 51.60
CA ALA A 93 39.32 22.30 50.34
C ALA A 93 39.24 20.83 49.88
N ASN A 94 38.76 19.90 50.73
CA ASN A 94 38.39 18.55 50.28
C ASN A 94 37.29 18.55 49.20
N PHE A 95 36.50 19.63 49.09
CA PHE A 95 35.59 19.89 47.98
C PHE A 95 36.25 19.72 46.59
N LEU A 96 37.54 20.09 46.46
CA LEU A 96 38.27 19.97 45.19
C LEU A 96 38.40 18.52 44.71
N LYS A 97 38.37 17.55 45.63
CA LYS A 97 38.45 16.12 45.33
C LYS A 97 37.08 15.50 45.04
N ASP A 98 35.98 16.14 45.46
CA ASP A 98 34.62 15.67 45.17
C ASP A 98 34.21 16.15 43.79
N THR A 99 34.31 15.28 42.80
CA THR A 99 33.82 15.51 41.44
C THR A 99 32.49 14.79 41.22
N LYS A 100 31.66 15.34 40.35
CA LYS A 100 30.49 14.62 39.83
C LYS A 100 30.89 13.23 39.32
N LYS A 101 30.01 12.24 39.55
CA LYS A 101 30.22 10.85 39.11
C LYS A 101 29.42 10.52 37.85
N SER A 102 28.51 11.40 37.48
CA SER A 102 27.52 11.23 36.44
C SER A 102 27.35 12.58 35.71
N PHE A 103 27.11 12.54 34.40
CA PHE A 103 26.85 13.73 33.62
C PHE A 103 25.38 14.17 33.73
N SER A 104 24.45 13.23 34.00
CA SER A 104 23.03 13.45 34.33
C SER A 104 22.81 14.07 35.71
N GLN A 105 23.76 13.92 36.63
CA GLN A 105 23.74 14.59 37.93
C GLN A 105 23.74 16.13 37.78
N GLN A 106 22.86 16.83 38.49
CA GLN A 106 22.92 18.28 38.68
C GLN A 106 23.57 18.57 40.03
N ARG A 107 24.49 19.55 40.05
CA ARG A 107 25.20 19.98 41.25
C ARG A 107 25.08 21.49 41.43
N LEU A 108 24.79 21.92 42.65
CA LEU A 108 24.92 23.30 43.08
C LEU A 108 25.83 23.38 44.29
N THR A 109 26.66 24.40 44.36
CA THR A 109 27.55 24.63 45.50
C THR A 109 27.30 26.01 46.08
N LEU A 110 26.95 26.04 47.37
CA LEU A 110 26.94 27.25 48.17
C LEU A 110 28.26 27.31 48.94
N HIS A 111 29.06 28.32 48.63
CA HIS A 111 30.32 28.61 49.31
C HIS A 111 30.13 29.76 50.30
N TYR A 112 30.49 29.50 51.55
CA TYR A 112 30.65 30.46 52.61
C TYR A 112 32.14 30.74 52.79
N HIS A 113 32.53 32.01 52.67
CA HIS A 113 33.89 32.47 52.93
C HIS A 113 33.85 33.53 54.01
N SER A 114 34.55 33.33 55.13
CA SER A 114 34.66 34.35 56.18
C SER A 114 36.09 34.54 56.66
N THR A 115 36.57 35.79 56.64
CA THR A 115 37.87 36.18 57.18
C THR A 115 37.73 36.77 58.58
N THR A 116 38.75 36.61 59.42
CA THR A 116 38.72 37.03 60.82
C THR A 116 39.83 37.99 61.18
N LYS A 117 41.08 37.58 60.97
CA LYS A 117 42.29 38.34 61.33
C LYS A 117 43.41 38.11 60.31
N PHE A 118 44.27 39.09 60.19
CA PHE A 118 45.48 39.05 59.40
C PHE A 118 46.69 39.22 60.34
N GLU A 119 47.63 38.28 60.28
CA GLU A 119 48.87 38.30 61.05
C GLU A 119 50.04 38.47 60.08
N GLU A 120 50.91 39.47 60.31
CA GLU A 120 52.08 39.75 59.48
C GLU A 120 53.34 39.96 60.33
N LEU A 121 54.50 39.60 59.77
CA LEU A 121 55.80 39.87 60.36
C LEU A 121 56.35 41.23 59.89
N ILE A 122 56.73 42.08 60.84
CA ILE A 122 57.46 43.31 60.53
C ILE A 122 58.92 42.95 60.27
N MET A 123 59.29 42.87 58.99
CA MET A 123 60.60 42.41 58.55
C MET A 123 61.78 43.31 59.01
N ASN A 124 61.51 44.59 59.33
CA ASN A 124 62.54 45.58 59.68
C ASN A 124 63.22 45.34 61.03
N HIS A 125 62.63 44.51 61.91
CA HIS A 125 63.11 44.26 63.26
C HIS A 125 63.89 42.94 63.39
N PHE A 126 63.99 42.17 62.31
CA PHE A 126 64.84 40.98 62.29
C PHE A 126 66.26 41.39 61.92
N SER A 127 67.22 41.16 62.82
CA SER A 127 68.63 41.11 62.46
C SER A 127 68.79 40.11 61.31
N SER A 128 69.51 40.48 60.25
CA SER A 128 69.88 39.55 59.16
C SER A 128 70.37 38.25 59.82
N GLY A 129 69.55 37.20 59.75
CA GLY A 129 69.67 36.08 60.66
C GLY A 129 71.04 35.42 60.53
N GLU A 130 71.75 35.26 61.65
CA GLU A 130 72.95 34.43 61.67
C GLU A 130 72.56 32.98 61.40
N MET A 131 72.83 32.54 60.18
CA MET A 131 72.67 31.17 59.72
C MET A 131 73.72 30.26 60.38
N ALA A 132 73.41 29.66 61.52
CA ALA A 132 74.25 28.58 62.02
C ALA A 132 74.03 27.25 61.26
N HIS A 133 72.86 27.02 60.64
CA HIS A 133 72.46 25.65 60.24
C HIS A 133 71.68 25.48 58.91
N TYR A 134 71.64 26.46 58.00
CA TYR A 134 70.87 26.31 56.75
C TYR A 134 71.75 26.14 55.50
N ASP A 135 72.38 24.96 55.37
CA ASP A 135 73.12 24.54 54.16
C ASP A 135 72.28 23.62 53.24
N ASN A 136 71.01 23.36 53.58
CA ASN A 136 70.19 22.39 52.86
C ASN A 136 69.16 23.08 51.97
N ASP A 137 69.14 22.72 50.69
CA ASP A 137 68.19 23.13 49.63
C ASP A 137 66.75 22.59 49.85
N VAL A 138 66.24 22.69 51.09
CA VAL A 138 64.96 22.10 51.53
C VAL A 138 63.78 23.06 51.39
N ALA A 139 64.03 24.37 51.32
CA ALA A 139 62.99 25.38 51.20
C ALA A 139 63.43 26.52 50.29
N THR A 140 62.45 27.21 49.72
CA THR A 140 62.66 28.36 48.83
C THR A 140 62.08 29.65 49.40
N HIS A 141 61.07 29.54 50.27
CA HIS A 141 60.34 30.67 50.84
C HIS A 141 60.09 30.47 52.35
N VAL A 142 59.77 31.57 53.03
CA VAL A 142 59.29 31.61 54.42
C VAL A 142 57.94 32.30 54.49
N VAL A 143 57.06 31.83 55.37
CA VAL A 143 55.74 32.43 55.60
C VAL A 143 55.89 33.71 56.42
N THR A 144 55.53 34.86 55.84
CA THR A 144 55.64 36.18 56.48
C THR A 144 54.31 36.80 56.84
N ALA A 145 53.21 36.36 56.22
CA ALA A 145 51.87 36.75 56.64
C ALA A 145 50.86 35.62 56.46
N VAL A 146 49.81 35.62 57.27
CA VAL A 146 48.71 34.66 57.25
C VAL A 146 47.39 35.39 57.48
N LEU A 147 46.43 35.16 56.58
CA LEU A 147 45.03 35.54 56.74
C LEU A 147 44.26 34.35 57.30
N TYR A 148 43.62 34.53 58.45
CA TYR A 148 42.81 33.52 59.10
C TYR A 148 41.31 33.73 58.82
N GLY A 149 40.57 32.63 58.84
CA GLY A 149 39.15 32.59 58.60
C GLY A 149 38.61 31.17 58.60
N ALA A 150 37.50 30.94 57.89
CA ALA A 150 36.98 29.61 57.61
C ALA A 150 36.19 29.62 56.29
N ASP A 151 36.35 28.55 55.52
CA ASP A 151 35.53 28.26 54.34
C ASP A 151 34.57 27.10 54.62
N VAL A 152 33.41 27.13 53.95
CA VAL A 152 32.45 26.02 53.94
C VAL A 152 31.81 25.90 52.56
N CYS A 153 31.86 24.72 51.98
CA CYS A 153 31.18 24.36 50.75
C CYS A 153 30.03 23.39 51.05
N PHE A 154 28.79 23.84 50.83
CA PHE A 154 27.61 22.98 50.79
C PHE A 154 27.41 22.53 49.35
N VAL A 155 27.57 21.22 49.11
CA VAL A 155 27.42 20.60 47.80
C VAL A 155 26.07 19.90 47.74
N PHE A 156 25.17 20.45 46.93
CA PHE A 156 23.85 19.89 46.68
C PHE A 156 23.87 19.06 45.41
N ASP A 157 23.57 17.77 45.54
CA ASP A 157 23.58 16.78 44.46
C ASP A 157 22.18 16.21 44.22
N ARG A 158 21.76 16.17 42.95
CA ARG A 158 20.53 15.51 42.50
C ARG A 158 20.75 14.80 41.17
N GLU A 159 20.22 13.60 41.01
CA GLU A 159 20.18 12.92 39.71
C GLU A 159 18.99 13.45 38.89
N VAL A 160 19.23 13.78 37.63
CA VAL A 160 18.21 14.34 36.73
C VAL A 160 17.86 13.32 35.66
N SER A 161 16.56 13.07 35.48
CA SER A 161 16.07 12.17 34.44
C SER A 161 16.08 12.83 33.06
N SER A 162 15.95 12.04 32.00
CA SER A 162 16.02 12.53 30.61
C SER A 162 14.89 13.47 30.20
N ASP A 163 13.76 13.41 30.90
CA ASP A 163 12.55 14.23 30.68
C ASP A 163 12.58 15.57 31.43
N GLU A 164 13.55 15.77 32.33
CA GLU A 164 13.71 16.99 33.12
C GLU A 164 14.79 17.90 32.52
N ASP A 165 14.54 19.22 32.48
CA ASP A 165 15.53 20.20 32.03
C ASP A 165 16.52 20.55 33.16
N LYS A 166 17.80 20.20 32.96
CA LYS A 166 18.89 20.49 33.89
C LYS A 166 19.04 21.99 34.16
N MET A 167 18.85 22.84 33.15
CA MET A 167 19.00 24.29 33.27
C MET A 167 17.86 24.90 34.08
N GLU A 168 16.63 24.41 33.89
CA GLU A 168 15.48 24.83 34.68
C GLU A 168 15.66 24.44 36.16
N ILE A 169 16.02 23.17 36.43
CA ILE A 169 16.27 22.68 37.80
C ILE A 169 17.41 23.47 38.46
N ALA A 170 18.51 23.69 37.75
CA ALA A 170 19.62 24.48 38.26
C ALA A 170 19.21 25.93 38.53
N GLY A 171 18.39 26.52 37.64
CA GLY A 171 17.86 27.87 37.77
C GLY A 171 17.01 28.04 39.04
N GLU A 172 16.08 27.12 39.28
CA GLU A 172 15.18 27.19 40.44
C GLU A 172 15.91 27.03 41.77
N VAL A 173 16.84 26.06 41.87
CA VAL A 173 17.60 25.86 43.11
C VAL A 173 18.62 26.98 43.32
N LYS A 174 19.23 27.51 42.25
CA LYS A 174 20.09 28.67 42.34
C LYS A 174 19.30 29.89 42.81
N ALA A 175 18.10 30.11 42.29
CA ALA A 175 17.23 31.19 42.75
C ALA A 175 16.85 31.03 44.23
N ALA A 176 16.53 29.81 44.68
CA ALA A 176 16.27 29.51 46.08
C ALA A 176 17.48 29.84 46.98
N LEU A 177 18.69 29.43 46.58
CA LEU A 177 19.93 29.72 47.32
C LEU A 177 20.33 31.20 47.30
N GLU A 178 20.09 31.93 46.21
CA GLU A 178 20.37 33.37 46.12
C GLU A 178 19.37 34.20 46.93
N GLN A 179 18.10 33.80 47.00
CA GLN A 179 17.12 34.44 47.89
C GLN A 179 17.53 34.38 49.36
N LEU A 180 18.27 33.34 49.75
CA LEU A 180 18.81 33.18 51.10
C LEU A 180 19.95 34.15 51.41
N LYS A 181 20.74 34.58 50.41
CA LYS A 181 21.77 35.60 50.60
C LYS A 181 21.21 36.97 50.99
N GLY A 182 19.94 37.24 50.63
CA GLY A 182 19.26 38.50 50.93
C GLY A 182 18.69 38.58 52.35
N ILE A 183 18.72 37.50 53.13
CA ILE A 183 18.12 37.44 54.47
C ILE A 183 19.21 37.70 55.51
N SER A 184 19.30 38.93 56.01
CA SER A 184 20.10 39.24 57.18
C SER A 184 19.53 38.52 58.41
N SER A 185 20.27 37.55 58.95
CA SER A 185 20.35 37.04 60.35
C SER A 185 19.19 37.23 61.35
N ALA A 186 17.94 37.34 60.93
CA ALA A 186 16.76 37.41 61.79
C ALA A 186 15.47 37.14 60.98
N SER A 187 15.19 35.87 60.65
CA SER A 187 13.84 35.31 60.71
C SER A 187 13.86 33.84 60.28
N ILE A 188 13.12 33.04 61.03
CA ILE A 188 12.76 31.63 60.85
C ILE A 188 11.94 31.39 59.54
N ASP A 189 11.70 32.43 58.74
CA ASP A 189 10.88 32.40 57.52
C ASP A 189 11.64 32.15 56.20
N ALA A 190 12.90 31.70 56.25
CA ALA A 190 13.68 31.40 55.04
C ALA A 190 13.04 30.30 54.17
N SER A 191 12.37 29.30 54.78
CA SER A 191 11.58 28.28 54.07
C SER A 191 10.17 28.74 53.66
N MET A 192 9.66 29.83 54.26
CA MET A 192 8.32 30.37 54.00
C MET A 192 8.23 31.21 52.72
N LYS A 193 9.35 31.74 52.20
CA LYS A 193 9.36 32.56 50.97
C LYS A 193 9.63 31.80 49.68
N LEU A 194 10.06 30.54 49.77
CA LEU A 194 10.19 29.69 48.59
C LEU A 194 8.80 29.40 48.01
N ASN A 195 8.66 29.56 46.69
CA ASN A 195 7.45 29.13 46.01
C ASN A 195 7.36 27.59 46.01
N ASP A 196 6.18 27.04 45.72
CA ASP A 196 5.97 25.58 45.79
C ASP A 196 6.86 24.80 44.80
N ILE A 197 7.21 25.42 43.67
CA ILE A 197 8.12 24.85 42.66
C ILE A 197 9.53 24.72 43.26
N GLN A 198 10.05 25.77 43.89
CA GLN A 198 11.36 25.81 44.53
C GLN A 198 11.44 24.85 45.71
N LYS A 199 10.39 24.79 46.55
CA LYS A 199 10.31 23.81 47.65
C LYS A 199 10.41 22.37 47.13
N THR A 200 9.67 22.07 46.07
CA THR A 200 9.70 20.75 45.43
C THR A 200 11.08 20.47 44.80
N ALA A 201 11.71 21.49 44.21
CA ALA A 201 13.03 21.36 43.61
C ALA A 201 14.11 21.06 44.65
N VAL A 202 14.19 21.82 45.75
CA VAL A 202 15.24 21.67 46.77
C VAL A 202 15.12 20.37 47.58
N HIS A 203 13.90 19.87 47.81
CA HIS A 203 13.68 18.62 48.57
C HIS A 203 14.21 17.38 47.83
N LYS A 204 14.42 17.46 46.51
CA LYS A 204 15.02 16.39 45.71
C LYS A 204 16.56 16.39 45.74
N PHE A 205 17.19 17.39 46.35
CA PHE A 205 18.65 17.46 46.47
C PHE A 205 19.12 16.85 47.79
N SER A 206 20.18 16.05 47.69
CA SER A 206 20.99 15.64 48.83
C SER A 206 22.07 16.69 49.10
N CYS A 207 22.49 16.84 50.35
CA CYS A 207 23.57 17.75 50.74
C CYS A 207 24.79 16.98 51.24
N LYS A 208 25.98 17.43 50.85
CA LYS A 208 27.27 17.10 51.47
C LYS A 208 27.95 18.39 51.89
N LEU A 209 28.61 18.37 53.04
CA LEU A 209 29.32 19.52 53.56
C LEU A 209 30.83 19.26 53.59
N TYR A 210 31.60 20.22 53.09
CA TYR A 210 33.03 20.33 53.29
C TYR A 210 33.33 21.66 53.96
N GLY A 211 33.81 21.65 55.20
CA GLY A 211 34.07 22.89 55.92
C GLY A 211 35.24 22.78 56.89
N ASP A 212 35.71 23.93 57.36
CA ASP A 212 36.80 24.03 58.33
C ASP A 212 36.32 23.93 59.80
N PHE A 213 35.02 23.71 60.01
CA PHE A 213 34.40 23.58 61.32
C PHE A 213 34.22 22.13 61.75
N GLN A 214 34.36 21.88 63.05
CA GLN A 214 33.93 20.63 63.65
C GLN A 214 32.43 20.71 63.98
N LEU A 215 31.63 19.93 63.23
CA LEU A 215 30.19 19.85 63.45
C LEU A 215 29.82 18.58 64.23
N PRO A 216 28.76 18.62 65.05
CA PRO A 216 28.25 17.42 65.73
C PRO A 216 27.65 16.42 64.73
N CYS A 217 26.93 16.90 63.72
CA CYS A 217 26.35 16.12 62.63
C CYS A 217 26.50 16.88 61.30
N ASN A 218 26.87 16.17 60.23
CA ASN A 218 26.91 16.75 58.89
C ASN A 218 25.49 16.84 58.29
N PRO A 219 25.16 17.93 57.58
CA PRO A 219 23.85 18.06 56.95
C PRO A 219 23.69 17.09 55.79
N THR A 220 22.48 16.55 55.62
CA THR A 220 22.15 15.61 54.52
C THR A 220 21.03 16.10 53.61
N SER A 221 20.22 17.06 54.08
CA SER A 221 19.15 17.71 53.32
C SER A 221 19.40 19.22 53.18
N PHE A 222 18.55 19.88 52.38
CA PHE A 222 18.54 21.33 52.27
C PHE A 222 18.23 22.03 53.60
N GLU A 223 17.25 21.55 54.34
CA GLU A 223 16.82 22.12 55.63
C GLU A 223 17.92 21.99 56.69
N ASP A 224 18.61 20.85 56.74
CA ASP A 224 19.75 20.65 57.64
C ASP A 224 20.90 21.60 57.29
N ALA A 225 21.17 21.77 55.99
CA ALA A 225 22.19 22.69 55.51
C ALA A 225 21.89 24.14 55.95
N MET A 226 20.62 24.56 55.91
CA MET A 226 20.23 25.91 56.33
C MET A 226 20.39 26.14 57.83
N LYS A 227 20.08 25.14 58.68
CA LYS A 227 20.35 25.24 60.12
C LYS A 227 21.83 25.42 60.41
N VAL A 228 22.68 24.63 59.75
CA VAL A 228 24.15 24.75 59.87
C VAL A 228 24.61 26.12 59.38
N PHE A 229 24.06 26.60 58.27
CA PHE A 229 24.37 27.90 57.68
C PHE A 229 24.12 29.07 58.65
N GLU A 230 22.99 29.05 59.38
CA GLU A 230 22.66 30.06 60.40
C GLU A 230 23.66 30.09 61.57
N ASP A 231 24.24 28.94 61.90
CA ASP A 231 25.17 28.79 63.02
C ASP A 231 26.64 29.04 62.63
N LEU A 232 27.00 29.08 61.34
CA LEU A 232 28.38 29.27 60.88
C LEU A 232 29.12 30.46 61.53
N PRO A 233 28.53 31.67 61.65
CA PRO A 233 29.21 32.79 62.29
C PRO A 233 29.52 32.53 63.78
N LYS A 234 28.69 31.74 64.47
CA LYS A 234 28.87 31.40 65.89
C LYS A 234 29.96 30.34 66.08
N LEU A 235 30.12 29.44 65.09
CA LEU A 235 31.09 28.34 65.13
C LEU A 235 32.56 28.79 65.06
N LEU A 236 32.83 30.05 64.72
CA LEU A 236 34.19 30.62 64.78
C LEU A 236 34.69 30.79 66.22
N GLY A 237 33.81 30.79 67.22
CA GLY A 237 34.12 31.07 68.63
C GLY A 237 34.02 32.57 68.97
N GLU A 238 33.86 32.89 70.27
CA GLU A 238 33.65 34.28 70.73
C GLU A 238 34.85 35.19 70.38
N ASN A 239 36.06 34.64 70.41
CA ASN A 239 37.30 35.32 70.04
C ASN A 239 37.84 34.87 68.67
N LYS A 240 37.03 34.14 67.90
CA LYS A 240 37.40 33.58 66.60
C LYS A 240 38.56 32.58 66.68
N GLU A 241 38.66 31.88 67.81
CA GLU A 241 39.72 30.94 68.14
C GLU A 241 39.78 29.70 67.23
N HIS A 242 38.68 29.39 66.54
CA HIS A 242 38.60 28.26 65.61
C HIS A 242 38.93 28.63 64.16
N ALA A 243 39.37 29.87 63.91
CA ALA A 243 39.78 30.29 62.58
C ALA A 243 41.06 29.56 62.13
N VAL A 244 41.03 29.03 60.91
CA VAL A 244 42.16 28.37 60.25
C VAL A 244 42.84 29.32 59.26
N PRO A 245 44.11 29.08 58.88
CA PRO A 245 44.73 29.82 57.79
C PRO A 245 43.92 29.64 56.51
N LEU A 246 43.60 30.72 55.80
CA LEU A 246 42.94 30.70 54.47
C LEU A 246 43.92 31.09 53.36
N ARG A 247 44.71 32.14 53.58
CA ARG A 247 45.74 32.62 52.65
C ARG A 247 47.05 32.89 53.37
N VAL A 248 48.15 32.72 52.64
CA VAL A 248 49.50 32.96 53.15
C VAL A 248 50.35 33.74 52.15
N TRP A 249 51.24 34.56 52.69
CA TRP A 249 52.24 35.29 51.92
C TRP A 249 53.60 34.68 52.16
N LEU A 250 54.23 34.27 51.07
CA LEU A 250 55.51 33.58 51.04
C LEU A 250 56.57 34.58 50.55
N TYR A 251 57.54 34.86 51.42
CA TYR A 251 58.67 35.71 51.08
C TYR A 251 59.87 34.84 50.67
N PRO A 252 60.52 35.15 49.53
CA PRO A 252 61.58 34.31 49.00
C PRO A 252 62.87 34.43 49.82
N LEU A 253 63.51 33.28 50.08
CA LEU A 253 64.71 33.20 50.92
C LEU A 253 65.96 33.81 50.25
N ASP A 254 66.03 33.85 48.92
CA ASP A 254 67.12 34.49 48.16
C ASP A 254 67.19 36.01 48.36
N LYS A 255 66.09 36.64 48.78
CA LYS A 255 66.03 38.05 49.16
C LYS A 255 66.49 38.30 50.59
N LEU A 256 66.38 37.31 51.46
CA LEU A 256 66.85 37.38 52.86
C LEU A 256 68.33 37.00 52.98
N PHE A 257 68.80 36.07 52.14
CA PHE A 257 70.14 35.50 52.22
C PHE A 257 70.81 35.48 50.85
N SER A 258 71.98 36.11 50.73
CA SER A 258 72.75 36.19 49.48
C SER A 258 73.30 34.84 48.98
N ARG A 259 73.30 33.80 49.84
CA ARG A 259 73.79 32.44 49.50
C ARG A 259 72.72 31.53 48.89
N VAL A 260 71.45 31.94 48.90
CA VAL A 260 70.34 31.12 48.38
C VAL A 260 70.12 31.42 46.89
N VAL A 261 70.06 30.37 46.07
CA VAL A 261 69.83 30.49 44.62
C VAL A 261 68.35 30.67 44.32
N LYS A 262 68.01 31.55 43.37
CA LYS A 262 66.63 31.81 42.94
C LYS A 262 66.06 30.60 42.17
N PHE A 263 65.21 29.81 42.82
CA PHE A 263 64.56 28.61 42.25
C PHE A 263 63.06 28.79 41.93
N GLN A 264 62.67 29.94 41.39
CA GLN A 264 61.29 30.18 40.94
C GLN A 264 61.26 30.38 39.43
N HIS A 265 60.83 29.35 38.71
CA HIS A 265 60.35 29.44 37.33
C HIS A 265 58.82 29.36 37.33
N GLU A 266 58.17 30.34 36.73
CA GLU A 266 56.71 30.35 36.58
C GLU A 266 56.33 29.69 35.26
N ILE A 267 55.40 28.74 35.33
CA ILE A 267 54.89 28.03 34.16
C ILE A 267 53.83 28.90 33.51
N SER A 268 53.84 28.97 32.17
CA SER A 268 52.84 29.71 31.39
C SER A 268 51.40 29.33 31.76
N THR A 269 50.54 30.34 31.87
CA THR A 269 49.11 30.15 32.12
C THR A 269 48.41 29.35 31.01
N GLY A 270 48.88 29.48 29.75
CA GLY A 270 48.36 28.70 28.62
C GLY A 270 48.54 27.20 28.84
N LEU A 271 49.75 26.76 29.19
CA LEU A 271 50.04 25.34 29.48
C LEU A 271 49.21 24.81 30.66
N SER A 272 48.96 25.65 31.66
CA SER A 272 48.09 25.31 32.79
C SER A 272 46.67 25.01 32.35
N THR A 273 46.11 25.86 31.50
CA THR A 273 44.76 25.69 30.93
C THR A 273 44.68 24.46 30.02
N ASP A 274 45.71 24.19 29.20
CA ASP A 274 45.72 23.03 28.30
C ASP A 274 45.73 21.70 29.08
N ILE A 275 46.57 21.60 30.11
CA ILE A 275 46.64 20.43 31.00
C ILE A 275 45.32 20.21 31.75
N GLU A 276 44.74 21.29 32.28
CA GLU A 276 43.42 21.26 32.90
C GLU A 276 42.37 20.72 31.94
N SER A 277 42.35 21.24 30.71
CA SER A 277 41.40 20.85 29.66
C SER A 277 41.48 19.36 29.32
N VAL A 278 42.69 18.78 29.30
CA VAL A 278 42.91 17.34 29.09
C VAL A 278 42.35 16.51 30.25
N ILE A 279 42.65 16.89 31.50
CA ILE A 279 42.16 16.18 32.70
C ILE A 279 40.63 16.25 32.81
N GLU A 280 40.05 17.42 32.51
CA GLU A 280 38.60 17.65 32.52
C GLU A 280 37.90 16.81 31.43
N SER A 281 38.49 16.72 30.23
CA SER A 281 37.96 15.92 29.12
C SER A 281 37.92 14.41 29.43
N LEU A 282 38.98 13.88 30.03
CA LEU A 282 39.01 12.48 30.51
C LEU A 282 37.97 12.23 31.60
N SER A 283 37.85 13.15 32.55
CA SER A 283 36.85 13.07 33.64
C SER A 283 35.42 13.15 33.11
N THR A 284 35.17 13.99 32.10
CA THR A 284 33.88 14.08 31.41
C THR A 284 33.52 12.78 30.69
N THR A 285 34.51 12.16 30.04
CA THR A 285 34.35 10.86 29.39
C THR A 285 34.00 9.76 30.40
N GLU A 286 34.67 9.74 31.57
CA GLU A 286 34.36 8.83 32.68
C GLU A 286 32.91 9.02 33.20
N MET A 287 32.45 10.26 33.33
CA MET A 287 31.08 10.58 33.74
C MET A 287 30.04 10.11 32.72
N LYS A 288 30.23 10.40 31.43
CA LYS A 288 29.32 9.96 30.37
C LYS A 288 29.26 8.44 30.26
N CYS A 289 30.40 7.75 30.39
CA CYS A 289 30.41 6.28 30.47
C CYS A 289 29.62 5.78 31.69
N SER A 290 29.68 6.49 32.82
CA SER A 290 28.94 6.10 34.03
C SER A 290 27.43 6.21 33.81
N ASP A 291 26.95 7.24 33.11
CA ASP A 291 25.55 7.37 32.73
C ASP A 291 25.13 6.29 31.74
N LEU A 292 25.96 5.99 30.75
CA LEU A 292 25.65 4.95 29.77
C LEU A 292 25.62 3.55 30.40
N LEU A 293 26.35 3.33 31.51
CA LEU A 293 26.31 2.07 32.28
C LEU A 293 25.02 1.90 33.09
N THR A 294 24.33 2.98 33.46
CA THR A 294 23.01 2.89 34.12
C THR A 294 21.88 2.67 33.13
N ASP A 295 22.21 2.70 31.83
CA ASP A 295 21.26 2.60 30.76
C ASP A 295 20.76 1.17 30.53
N MET A 296 19.50 1.02 30.10
CA MET A 296 18.84 -0.27 30.02
C MET A 296 19.56 -1.29 29.12
N PRO A 297 20.11 -0.93 27.94
CA PRO A 297 20.91 -1.86 27.13
C PRO A 297 22.17 -2.35 27.84
N ALA A 298 22.87 -1.50 28.59
CA ALA A 298 24.05 -1.88 29.36
C ALA A 298 23.67 -2.77 30.55
N LEU A 299 22.60 -2.45 31.28
CA LEU A 299 22.09 -3.30 32.36
C LEU A 299 21.64 -4.69 31.86
N THR A 300 21.21 -4.77 30.60
CA THR A 300 20.66 -5.99 30.00
C THR A 300 21.73 -6.89 29.39
N PHE A 301 22.70 -6.30 28.67
CA PHE A 301 23.68 -7.05 27.89
C PHE A 301 25.11 -6.82 28.39
N THR A 302 25.69 -7.87 28.98
CA THR A 302 27.05 -7.84 29.57
C THR A 302 28.12 -7.40 28.56
N ALA A 303 28.04 -7.88 27.31
CA ALA A 303 28.99 -7.50 26.27
C ALA A 303 29.01 -5.99 25.97
N PHE A 304 27.85 -5.32 26.03
CA PHE A 304 27.76 -3.89 25.83
C PHE A 304 28.24 -3.13 27.07
N HIS A 305 27.81 -3.57 28.26
CA HIS A 305 28.28 -3.05 29.55
C HIS A 305 29.81 -3.09 29.67
N ASP A 306 30.43 -4.22 29.33
CA ASP A 306 31.86 -4.42 29.54
C ASP A 306 32.70 -3.49 28.67
N LYS A 307 32.27 -3.20 27.44
CA LYS A 307 32.92 -2.20 26.57
C LYS A 307 32.91 -0.80 27.17
N ILE A 308 31.76 -0.38 27.70
CA ILE A 308 31.61 0.96 28.32
C ILE A 308 32.42 1.03 29.62
N ASN A 309 32.40 -0.05 30.41
CA ASN A 309 33.18 -0.15 31.64
C ASN A 309 34.69 -0.14 31.37
N ASP A 310 35.13 -0.81 30.30
CA ASP A 310 36.53 -0.80 29.87
C ASP A 310 36.97 0.59 29.40
N MET A 311 36.14 1.31 28.61
CA MET A 311 36.42 2.71 28.27
C MET A 311 36.59 3.57 29.53
N LYS A 312 35.62 3.49 30.46
CA LYS A 312 35.65 4.22 31.74
C LYS A 312 36.93 3.93 32.52
N LYS A 313 37.31 2.66 32.67
CA LYS A 313 38.54 2.25 33.37
C LYS A 313 39.79 2.75 32.65
N ASN A 314 39.82 2.65 31.32
CA ASN A 314 40.96 3.11 30.52
C ASN A 314 41.19 4.62 30.69
N CYS A 315 40.12 5.43 30.60
CA CYS A 315 40.20 6.87 30.84
C CYS A 315 40.70 7.20 32.25
N TYR A 316 40.17 6.50 33.26
CA TYR A 316 40.64 6.64 34.64
C TYR A 316 42.14 6.34 34.80
N GLN A 317 42.62 5.25 34.21
CA GLN A 317 44.04 4.89 34.25
C GLN A 317 44.92 5.91 33.50
N CYS A 318 44.47 6.39 32.34
CA CYS A 318 45.16 7.42 31.57
C CYS A 318 45.28 8.72 32.38
N ARG A 319 44.17 9.18 32.98
CA ARG A 319 44.13 10.37 33.83
C ARG A 319 45.06 10.25 35.03
N LEU A 320 45.06 9.12 35.74
CA LEU A 320 45.99 8.87 36.84
C LEU A 320 47.45 8.91 36.39
N SER A 321 47.75 8.33 35.22
CA SER A 321 49.09 8.35 34.63
C SER A 321 49.55 9.77 34.31
N LEU A 322 48.67 10.60 33.72
CA LEU A 322 48.93 12.01 33.43
C LEU A 322 49.17 12.81 34.72
N ILE A 323 48.30 12.66 35.73
CA ILE A 323 48.45 13.32 37.04
C ILE A 323 49.80 12.97 37.68
N LYS A 324 50.18 11.69 37.67
CA LYS A 324 51.45 11.22 38.24
C LYS A 324 52.67 11.76 37.47
N LYS A 325 52.62 11.77 36.13
CA LYS A 325 53.67 12.35 35.28
C LYS A 325 53.80 13.85 35.55
N LEU A 326 52.68 14.57 35.54
CA LEU A 326 52.62 16.00 35.85
C LEU A 326 53.25 16.32 37.21
N GLY A 327 52.83 15.64 38.28
CA GLY A 327 53.41 15.81 39.62
C GLY A 327 54.91 15.53 39.69
N SER A 328 55.45 14.66 38.82
CA SER A 328 56.89 14.38 38.76
C SER A 328 57.70 15.41 37.96
N LEU A 329 57.07 16.12 37.02
CA LEU A 329 57.69 17.12 36.16
C LEU A 329 57.70 18.51 36.83
N LEU A 330 56.60 18.89 37.48
CA LEU A 330 56.45 20.24 38.07
C LEU A 330 57.63 20.66 38.98
N PRO A 331 58.12 19.82 39.93
CA PRO A 331 59.24 20.22 40.77
C PRO A 331 60.55 20.41 40.00
N LYS A 332 60.77 19.62 38.95
CA LYS A 332 61.98 19.69 38.11
C LYS A 332 61.99 20.95 37.26
N ILE A 333 60.84 21.30 36.69
CA ILE A 333 60.64 22.49 35.87
C ILE A 333 60.80 23.75 36.71
N ARG A 334 60.10 23.82 37.85
CA ARG A 334 60.19 24.97 38.77
C ARG A 334 61.59 25.16 39.34
N GLY A 335 62.30 24.06 39.59
CA GLY A 335 63.70 24.05 39.98
C GLY A 335 64.70 24.37 38.85
N LYS A 336 64.23 24.62 37.62
CA LYS A 336 65.04 24.88 36.41
C LYS A 336 65.99 23.73 36.04
N PHE A 337 65.66 22.51 36.44
CA PHE A 337 66.38 21.30 36.04
C PHE A 337 65.98 20.83 34.64
N ILE A 338 64.76 21.15 34.21
CA ILE A 338 64.19 20.82 32.89
C ILE A 338 63.38 22.04 32.41
N GLU A 339 63.29 22.23 31.10
CA GLU A 339 62.50 23.30 30.48
C GLU A 339 60.99 22.97 30.42
N ASP A 340 60.16 24.00 30.19
CA ASP A 340 58.71 23.87 30.03
C ASP A 340 58.29 22.97 28.84
N THR A 341 59.21 22.73 27.90
CA THR A 341 59.02 21.81 26.76
C THR A 341 58.60 20.41 27.20
N ALA A 342 59.01 19.95 28.38
CA ALA A 342 58.57 18.66 28.91
C ALA A 342 57.05 18.58 29.19
N LEU A 343 56.38 19.71 29.46
CA LEU A 343 54.91 19.75 29.57
C LEU A 343 54.24 19.78 28.19
N ILE A 344 54.86 20.45 27.22
CA ILE A 344 54.41 20.45 25.82
C ILE A 344 54.49 19.02 25.26
N ASP A 345 55.59 18.32 25.51
CA ASP A 345 55.77 16.92 25.13
C ASP A 345 54.71 16.02 25.78
N LEU A 346 54.35 16.27 27.05
CA LEU A 346 53.28 15.53 27.74
C LEU A 346 51.89 15.74 27.09
N LEU A 347 51.61 16.95 26.62
CA LEU A 347 50.37 17.28 25.90
C LEU A 347 50.35 16.65 24.50
N ASN A 348 51.44 16.81 23.73
CA ASN A 348 51.58 16.19 22.41
C ASN A 348 51.47 14.66 22.49
N ASP A 349 52.10 14.05 23.50
CA ASP A 349 51.99 12.63 23.79
C ASP A 349 50.54 12.17 24.02
N HIS A 350 49.69 13.03 24.58
CA HIS A 350 48.26 12.76 24.78
C HIS A 350 47.45 12.96 23.50
N GLU A 351 47.71 14.02 22.74
CA GLU A 351 47.05 14.30 21.45
C GLU A 351 47.34 13.20 20.41
N GLU A 352 48.53 12.62 20.41
CA GLU A 352 48.89 11.48 19.53
C GLU A 352 48.39 10.12 20.07
N SER A 353 47.81 10.09 21.27
CA SER A 353 47.38 8.86 21.93
C SER A 353 45.96 8.43 21.52
N PRO A 354 45.56 7.16 21.76
CA PRO A 354 44.17 6.73 21.60
C PRO A 354 43.20 7.31 22.66
N PHE A 355 43.63 8.33 23.40
CA PHE A 355 42.81 9.08 24.35
C PHE A 355 42.58 10.54 23.92
N GLU A 356 42.92 10.88 22.67
CA GLU A 356 42.61 12.18 22.07
C GLU A 356 41.12 12.52 22.17
N ARG A 357 40.83 13.78 22.44
CA ARG A 357 39.48 14.26 22.81
C ARG A 357 38.42 13.90 21.77
N ASN A 358 38.64 14.24 20.50
CA ASN A 358 37.64 14.03 19.46
C ASN A 358 37.36 12.53 19.25
N THR A 359 38.39 11.69 19.39
CA THR A 359 38.29 10.23 19.31
C THR A 359 37.41 9.67 20.43
N LEU A 360 37.60 10.15 21.67
CA LEU A 360 36.75 9.76 22.82
C LEU A 360 35.31 10.24 22.66
N GLU A 361 35.11 11.49 22.23
CA GLU A 361 33.79 12.07 22.02
C GLU A 361 33.01 11.35 20.91
N GLN A 362 33.67 11.04 19.80
CA GLN A 362 33.07 10.29 18.69
C GLN A 362 32.69 8.87 19.12
N TRP A 363 33.57 8.17 19.85
CA TRP A 363 33.26 6.84 20.36
C TRP A 363 32.06 6.84 21.31
N LEU A 364 31.99 7.83 22.22
CA LEU A 364 30.86 7.99 23.14
C LEU A 364 29.56 8.22 22.38
N LYS A 365 29.56 9.11 21.39
CA LYS A 365 28.38 9.40 20.57
C LYS A 365 27.87 8.15 19.86
N GLU A 366 28.76 7.35 19.29
CA GLU A 366 28.38 6.07 18.65
C GLU A 366 27.74 5.09 19.64
N LYS A 367 28.24 5.04 20.87
CA LYS A 367 27.70 4.15 21.91
C LYS A 367 26.37 4.66 22.48
N GLU A 368 26.19 5.97 22.60
CA GLU A 368 24.90 6.59 22.92
C GLU A 368 23.86 6.25 21.84
N GLU A 369 24.20 6.41 20.55
CA GLU A 369 23.33 6.07 19.42
C GLU A 369 22.99 4.56 19.38
N GLU A 370 23.98 3.68 19.60
CA GLU A 370 23.77 2.24 19.72
C GLU A 370 22.77 1.92 20.86
N SER A 371 22.95 2.56 22.03
CA SER A 371 22.08 2.36 23.18
C SER A 371 20.65 2.80 22.88
N ASP A 372 20.45 3.97 22.28
CA ASP A 372 19.11 4.50 21.97
C ASP A 372 18.35 3.65 20.97
N ILE A 373 19.03 3.12 19.95
CA ILE A 373 18.44 2.19 18.99
C ILE A 373 18.06 0.88 19.69
N MET A 374 18.94 0.35 20.54
CA MET A 374 18.66 -0.86 21.31
C MET A 374 17.48 -0.69 22.26
N LYS A 375 17.42 0.42 23.01
CA LYS A 375 16.26 0.77 23.84
C LYS A 375 14.97 0.73 23.03
N THR A 376 14.96 1.41 21.89
CA THR A 376 13.78 1.49 21.03
C THR A 376 13.32 0.10 20.60
N LEU A 377 14.25 -0.78 20.21
CA LEU A 377 13.94 -2.15 19.83
C LEU A 377 13.41 -2.98 20.99
N LEU A 378 14.04 -2.86 22.16
CA LEU A 378 13.67 -3.58 23.38
C LEU A 378 12.29 -3.15 23.89
N THR A 379 11.99 -1.85 23.90
CA THR A 379 10.65 -1.33 24.24
C THR A 379 9.60 -1.94 23.32
N GLN A 380 9.84 -1.94 22.00
CA GLN A 380 8.92 -2.52 21.03
C GLN A 380 8.73 -4.05 21.15
N LEU A 381 9.72 -4.76 21.69
CA LEU A 381 9.64 -6.20 21.96
C LEU A 381 8.92 -6.46 23.29
N ASN A 382 9.16 -5.63 24.30
CA ASN A 382 8.49 -5.70 25.59
C ASN A 382 6.99 -5.38 25.49
N ASP A 383 6.59 -4.43 24.63
CA ASP A 383 5.18 -4.15 24.30
C ASP A 383 4.44 -5.37 23.74
N GLN A 384 5.17 -6.34 23.18
CA GLN A 384 4.64 -7.61 22.66
C GLN A 384 4.72 -8.75 23.70
N GLY A 385 5.06 -8.45 24.95
CA GLY A 385 5.20 -9.42 26.04
C GLY A 385 6.46 -10.30 25.94
N VAL A 386 7.44 -9.93 25.11
CA VAL A 386 8.69 -10.67 24.96
C VAL A 386 9.67 -10.26 26.04
N MET A 387 10.06 -11.20 26.88
CA MET A 387 11.04 -10.96 27.94
C MET A 387 12.47 -11.15 27.44
N VAL A 388 13.39 -10.34 27.95
CA VAL A 388 14.82 -10.56 27.77
C VAL A 388 15.25 -11.75 28.62
N GLU A 389 15.93 -12.71 28.01
CA GLU A 389 16.50 -13.85 28.73
C GLU A 389 18.03 -13.85 28.58
N ILE A 390 18.71 -13.64 29.71
CA ILE A 390 20.17 -13.63 29.79
C ILE A 390 20.70 -15.07 29.89
N ASN A 391 19.92 -16.02 30.44
CA ASN A 391 20.30 -17.43 30.56
C ASN A 391 19.39 -18.35 29.72
N LEU A 392 19.79 -18.57 28.46
CA LEU A 392 19.08 -19.45 27.54
C LEU A 392 18.89 -20.88 28.07
N ASN A 393 19.81 -21.40 28.89
CA ASN A 393 19.74 -22.78 29.40
C ASN A 393 18.50 -23.01 30.27
N LYS A 394 18.02 -21.99 30.99
CA LYS A 394 16.82 -22.11 31.83
C LYS A 394 15.56 -22.36 31.00
N ASN A 395 15.50 -21.81 29.79
CA ASN A 395 14.36 -21.98 28.88
C ASN A 395 14.47 -23.25 28.03
N LEU A 396 15.68 -23.62 27.61
CA LEU A 396 15.92 -24.88 26.88
C LEU A 396 15.55 -26.12 27.71
N MET A 397 15.64 -26.03 29.04
CA MET A 397 15.27 -27.12 29.96
C MET A 397 13.76 -27.17 30.29
N ASN A 398 12.94 -26.25 29.77
CA ASN A 398 11.49 -26.26 30.03
C ASN A 398 10.77 -27.19 29.06
N LEU A 399 10.32 -28.35 29.57
CA LEU A 399 9.63 -29.40 28.80
C LEU A 399 8.29 -28.95 28.18
N GLU A 400 7.70 -27.83 28.61
CA GLU A 400 6.49 -27.27 28.00
C GLU A 400 6.78 -26.48 26.71
N VAL A 401 8.04 -26.10 26.47
CA VAL A 401 8.48 -25.30 25.31
C VAL A 401 9.11 -26.22 24.26
N LYS A 402 8.43 -26.42 23.13
CA LYS A 402 8.93 -27.24 21.99
C LYS A 402 9.84 -26.46 21.05
N HIS A 403 9.54 -25.18 20.85
CA HIS A 403 10.33 -24.29 20.01
C HIS A 403 10.64 -23.00 20.76
N LEU A 404 11.92 -22.61 20.78
CA LEU A 404 12.36 -21.34 21.33
C LEU A 404 12.82 -20.45 20.18
N VAL A 405 12.25 -19.25 20.09
CA VAL A 405 12.58 -18.26 19.06
C VAL A 405 13.18 -17.05 19.74
N SER A 406 14.41 -16.68 19.38
CA SER A 406 15.12 -15.56 19.98
C SER A 406 15.38 -14.47 18.96
N TYR A 407 14.98 -13.24 19.27
CA TYR A 407 15.57 -12.07 18.62
C TYR A 407 16.93 -11.83 19.25
N THR A 408 17.99 -12.21 18.56
CA THR A 408 19.36 -12.19 19.07
C THR A 408 20.13 -11.01 18.49
N PHE A 409 20.68 -10.16 19.36
CA PHE A 409 21.67 -9.16 18.96
C PHE A 409 23.03 -9.81 18.75
N THR A 410 23.62 -9.62 17.57
CA THR A 410 24.78 -10.40 17.12
C THR A 410 26.10 -9.66 17.08
N SER A 411 26.06 -8.33 17.13
CA SER A 411 27.25 -7.47 17.03
C SER A 411 27.70 -6.82 18.34
N LEU A 412 26.95 -7.01 19.43
CA LEU A 412 27.29 -6.40 20.73
C LEU A 412 28.62 -6.90 21.29
N GLY A 413 29.00 -8.14 20.98
CA GLY A 413 30.25 -8.76 21.43
C GLY A 413 31.48 -8.42 20.59
N TRP A 414 31.32 -7.82 19.41
CA TRP A 414 32.42 -7.63 18.47
C TRP A 414 33.59 -6.84 19.08
N PRO A 415 34.85 -7.20 18.81
CA PRO A 415 36.00 -6.48 19.33
C PRO A 415 35.97 -4.98 18.99
N ASP A 416 36.33 -4.14 19.95
CA ASP A 416 36.45 -2.70 19.75
C ASP A 416 37.92 -2.32 19.50
N VAL A 417 38.16 -1.71 18.34
CA VAL A 417 39.51 -1.36 17.87
C VAL A 417 40.16 -0.31 18.77
N LEU A 418 39.42 0.71 19.23
CA LEU A 418 39.95 1.76 20.09
C LEU A 418 40.24 1.24 21.48
N LEU A 419 39.34 0.44 22.08
CA LEU A 419 39.62 -0.18 23.38
C LEU A 419 40.89 -1.04 23.33
N SER A 420 41.11 -1.75 22.22
CA SER A 420 42.32 -2.54 21.99
C SER A 420 43.57 -1.66 21.89
N LYS A 421 43.50 -0.53 21.15
CA LYS A 421 44.58 0.47 21.05
C LYS A 421 44.90 1.09 22.41
N GLN A 422 43.88 1.49 23.17
CA GLN A 422 44.01 2.06 24.52
C GLN A 422 44.66 1.09 25.50
N LYS A 423 44.22 -0.16 25.52
CA LYS A 423 44.81 -1.20 26.38
C LYS A 423 46.28 -1.42 26.06
N THR A 424 46.63 -1.44 24.77
CA THR A 424 48.02 -1.55 24.31
C THR A 424 48.84 -0.35 24.80
N TYR A 425 48.36 0.87 24.58
CA TYR A 425 49.00 2.12 25.02
C TYR A 425 49.25 2.16 26.54
N LEU A 426 48.25 1.76 27.34
CA LEU A 426 48.37 1.73 28.80
C LEU A 426 49.35 0.64 29.30
N SER A 427 49.49 -0.47 28.55
CA SER A 427 50.37 -1.58 28.93
C SER A 427 51.83 -1.40 28.47
N SER A 428 52.07 -0.64 27.40
CA SER A 428 53.41 -0.43 26.85
C SER A 428 54.23 0.51 27.73
N THR A 429 55.18 -0.06 28.48
CA THR A 429 56.19 0.70 29.26
C THR A 429 57.38 1.18 28.40
N LYS A 430 57.43 0.84 27.11
CA LYS A 430 58.42 1.32 26.14
C LYS A 430 57.74 1.50 24.78
N ARG A 431 57.78 2.72 24.23
CA ARG A 431 57.43 2.99 22.83
C ARG A 431 58.47 2.34 21.93
N THR A 432 58.16 1.19 21.36
CA THR A 432 58.83 0.73 20.13
C THR A 432 58.06 1.29 18.95
N ASN A 433 58.73 2.11 18.15
CA ASN A 433 58.28 2.58 16.84
C ASN A 433 58.11 1.39 15.89
N GLU A 434 57.02 0.63 16.05
CA GLU A 434 56.51 -0.20 14.98
C GLU A 434 55.25 0.47 14.44
N GLU A 435 55.46 1.23 13.36
CA GLU A 435 54.41 1.65 12.44
C GLU A 435 53.71 0.40 11.89
N LYS A 436 52.65 -0.05 12.56
CA LYS A 436 51.55 -0.70 11.87
C LYS A 436 50.53 0.37 11.60
N SER A 437 50.49 0.83 10.36
CA SER A 437 49.39 1.62 9.82
C SER A 437 48.10 0.81 9.95
N PHE A 438 47.41 0.97 11.08
CA PHE A 438 46.05 0.49 11.26
C PHE A 438 45.13 1.54 10.67
N GLU A 439 44.37 1.19 9.63
CA GLU A 439 43.42 2.08 8.95
C GLU A 439 42.65 2.96 9.96
N SER A 440 42.63 4.27 9.67
CA SER A 440 42.08 5.34 10.51
C SER A 440 40.54 5.40 10.52
N GLY A 441 39.87 4.27 10.36
CA GLY A 441 38.41 4.21 10.32
C GLY A 441 37.86 3.50 11.55
N HIS A 442 37.58 4.24 12.62
CA HIS A 442 36.58 3.78 13.57
C HIS A 442 35.25 3.72 12.80
N LYS A 443 34.80 2.52 12.45
CA LYS A 443 33.51 2.31 11.77
C LYS A 443 32.59 1.63 12.78
N THR A 444 31.56 2.34 13.21
CA THR A 444 30.46 1.73 13.94
C THR A 444 29.93 0.52 13.16
N TRP A 445 29.58 -0.55 13.88
CA TRP A 445 28.92 -1.70 13.25
C TRP A 445 27.49 -1.34 12.82
N LEU A 446 26.90 -0.25 13.33
CA LEU A 446 25.50 0.11 13.12
C LEU A 446 25.27 0.90 11.83
N THR A 447 25.71 0.36 10.70
CA THR A 447 25.50 0.97 9.38
C THR A 447 24.01 1.03 9.00
N PRO A 448 23.60 1.93 8.08
CA PRO A 448 22.20 2.00 7.62
C PRO A 448 21.65 0.67 7.09
N ASP A 449 22.47 -0.13 6.40
CA ASP A 449 22.09 -1.46 5.89
C ASP A 449 21.86 -2.47 7.02
N ILE A 450 22.67 -2.40 8.08
CA ILE A 450 22.50 -3.24 9.27
C ILE A 450 21.24 -2.80 10.03
N GLN A 451 20.99 -1.50 10.18
CA GLN A 451 19.74 -1.01 10.77
C GLN A 451 18.51 -1.47 9.98
N LYS A 452 18.58 -1.46 8.64
CA LYS A 452 17.52 -1.98 7.77
C LYS A 452 17.31 -3.48 7.98
N THR A 453 18.39 -4.24 8.11
CA THR A 453 18.36 -5.68 8.43
C THR A 453 17.71 -5.94 9.78
N MET A 454 18.11 -5.20 10.82
CA MET A 454 17.52 -5.30 12.16
C MET A 454 16.02 -4.98 12.14
N ARG A 455 15.59 -3.93 11.42
CA ARG A 455 14.17 -3.59 11.25
C ARG A 455 13.40 -4.71 10.52
N ASN A 456 13.99 -5.31 9.50
CA ASN A 456 13.37 -6.43 8.78
C ASN A 456 13.22 -7.66 9.68
N ASN A 457 14.27 -8.02 10.41
CA ASN A 457 14.21 -9.11 11.39
C ASN A 457 13.17 -8.82 12.48
N LEU A 458 13.06 -7.58 12.95
CA LEU A 458 12.03 -7.22 13.93
C LEU A 458 10.61 -7.40 13.38
N LYS A 459 10.36 -7.02 12.12
CA LYS A 459 9.06 -7.25 11.45
C LYS A 459 8.74 -8.74 11.34
N VAL A 460 9.71 -9.54 10.89
CA VAL A 460 9.58 -11.00 10.79
C VAL A 460 9.29 -11.60 12.17
N PHE A 461 10.01 -11.17 13.20
CA PHE A 461 9.84 -11.64 14.57
C PHE A 461 8.47 -11.28 15.14
N LYS A 462 7.98 -10.05 14.94
CA LYS A 462 6.63 -9.63 15.35
C LYS A 462 5.53 -10.46 14.67
N ASN A 463 5.70 -10.74 13.37
CA ASN A 463 4.78 -11.61 12.64
C ASN A 463 4.78 -13.04 13.20
N LEU A 464 5.95 -13.60 13.56
CA LEU A 464 6.06 -14.92 14.19
C LEU A 464 5.30 -15.00 15.52
N ILE A 465 5.39 -13.95 16.35
CA ILE A 465 4.63 -13.84 17.61
C ILE A 465 3.12 -13.88 17.32
N GLY A 466 2.65 -13.08 16.35
CA GLY A 466 1.23 -13.04 15.99
C GLY A 466 0.67 -14.36 15.45
N LEU A 467 1.49 -15.14 14.74
CA LEU A 467 1.09 -16.43 14.16
C LEU A 467 1.09 -17.57 15.19
N ASN A 468 1.86 -17.46 16.27
CA ASN A 468 2.10 -18.54 17.22
C ASN A 468 1.65 -18.16 18.63
N SER A 469 0.35 -18.27 18.91
CA SER A 469 -0.23 -18.02 20.24
C SER A 469 -0.19 -19.25 21.17
N SER A 470 0.39 -20.36 20.72
CA SER A 470 0.44 -21.60 21.52
C SER A 470 1.52 -21.52 22.59
N LYS A 471 1.28 -22.15 23.76
CA LYS A 471 2.29 -22.26 24.83
C LYS A 471 3.54 -23.05 24.44
N SER A 472 3.50 -23.77 23.31
CA SER A 472 4.60 -24.61 22.84
C SER A 472 5.73 -23.83 22.15
N VAL A 473 5.50 -22.56 21.78
CA VAL A 473 6.50 -21.68 21.19
C VAL A 473 6.77 -20.53 22.16
N LYS A 474 8.03 -20.35 22.56
CA LYS A 474 8.44 -19.25 23.44
C LYS A 474 9.28 -18.25 22.68
N PHE A 475 8.98 -16.96 22.85
CA PHE A 475 9.72 -15.85 22.27
C PHE A 475 10.57 -15.17 23.33
N ILE A 476 11.85 -14.90 23.03
CA ILE A 476 12.79 -14.21 23.92
C ILE A 476 13.64 -13.20 23.16
N VAL A 477 14.30 -12.31 23.90
CA VAL A 477 15.40 -11.48 23.40
C VAL A 477 16.72 -11.95 24.03
N ALA A 478 17.78 -12.05 23.24
CA ALA A 478 19.11 -12.44 23.74
C ALA A 478 20.23 -11.71 22.99
N SER A 479 21.48 -11.96 23.40
CA SER A 479 22.67 -11.53 22.66
C SER A 479 23.63 -12.71 22.50
N LYS A 480 24.14 -12.91 21.27
CA LYS A 480 25.15 -13.93 20.96
C LYS A 480 25.96 -13.46 19.77
N GLU A 481 27.27 -13.41 19.92
CA GLU A 481 28.17 -12.96 18.87
C GLU A 481 28.10 -13.84 17.61
N MET A 482 27.91 -13.22 16.45
CA MET A 482 27.92 -13.87 15.13
C MET A 482 28.50 -12.95 14.06
N GLU A 483 29.52 -13.40 13.34
CA GLU A 483 30.16 -12.62 12.26
C GLU A 483 29.30 -12.56 10.99
N ASN A 484 28.70 -13.69 10.60
CA ASN A 484 27.98 -13.82 9.32
C ASN A 484 26.62 -13.11 9.27
N ASN A 485 26.08 -12.66 10.41
CA ASN A 485 24.76 -12.03 10.51
C ASN A 485 24.84 -10.78 11.40
N PRO A 486 25.38 -9.65 10.90
CA PRO A 486 25.60 -8.47 11.72
C PRO A 486 24.30 -7.78 12.17
N GLY A 487 24.34 -7.21 13.37
CA GLY A 487 23.27 -6.46 14.03
C GLY A 487 22.25 -7.31 14.76
N SER A 488 21.43 -8.06 14.02
CA SER A 488 20.52 -9.02 14.65
C SER A 488 20.26 -10.24 13.80
N CYS A 489 19.84 -11.32 14.45
CA CYS A 489 19.39 -12.54 13.82
C CYS A 489 18.24 -13.14 14.62
N ILE A 490 17.29 -13.79 13.94
CA ILE A 490 16.27 -14.60 14.62
C ILE A 490 16.83 -16.02 14.74
N LEU A 491 17.10 -16.45 15.96
CA LEU A 491 17.58 -17.81 16.24
C LEU A 491 16.41 -18.72 16.62
N LEU A 492 16.35 -19.89 16.00
CA LEU A 492 15.36 -20.92 16.27
C LEU A 492 16.03 -22.15 16.87
N TYR A 493 15.53 -22.59 18.02
CA TYR A 493 15.87 -23.85 18.65
C TYR A 493 14.68 -24.81 18.50
N GLU A 494 14.87 -25.93 17.83
CA GLU A 494 13.82 -26.92 17.52
C GLU A 494 13.99 -28.18 18.38
N ASN A 495 12.89 -28.68 18.96
CA ASN A 495 12.75 -30.04 19.51
C ASN A 495 13.94 -30.49 20.39
N GLU A 496 14.15 -29.82 21.53
CA GLU A 496 15.19 -30.18 22.52
C GLU A 496 16.64 -30.04 22.02
N SER A 497 16.86 -29.50 20.80
CA SER A 497 18.20 -29.20 20.29
C SER A 497 18.83 -27.99 20.99
N ASN A 498 20.10 -28.12 21.37
CA ASN A 498 20.92 -27.03 21.88
C ASN A 498 21.54 -26.17 20.76
N GLU A 499 21.46 -26.63 19.50
CA GLU A 499 21.99 -25.90 18.36
C GLU A 499 20.91 -25.00 17.74
N ALA A 500 21.18 -23.70 17.75
CA ALA A 500 20.32 -22.69 17.15
C ALA A 500 20.59 -22.56 15.65
N VAL A 501 19.53 -22.50 14.85
CA VAL A 501 19.63 -22.19 13.42
C VAL A 501 19.09 -20.78 13.15
N CYS A 502 19.74 -20.04 12.26
CA CYS A 502 19.23 -18.75 11.80
C CYS A 502 17.93 -18.96 11.03
N PHE A 503 16.82 -18.44 11.56
CA PHE A 503 15.53 -18.48 10.90
C PHE A 503 15.61 -17.64 9.62
N THR A 504 15.37 -18.29 8.49
CA THR A 504 15.28 -17.64 7.18
C THR A 504 13.81 -17.69 6.75
N PRO A 505 13.12 -16.55 6.61
CA PRO A 505 11.75 -16.56 6.09
C PRO A 505 11.76 -17.03 4.62
N PRO A 506 10.68 -17.70 4.15
CA PRO A 506 10.52 -17.99 2.74
C PRO A 506 10.56 -16.70 1.89
N SER A 507 11.05 -16.76 0.67
CA SER A 507 10.91 -15.63 -0.26
C SER A 507 9.46 -15.48 -0.70
N LYS A 508 9.04 -14.25 -1.04
CA LYS A 508 7.73 -14.03 -1.67
C LYS A 508 7.63 -14.92 -2.91
N PRO A 509 6.64 -15.83 -3.00
CA PRO A 509 6.49 -16.69 -4.17
C PRO A 509 6.06 -15.87 -5.38
N ASP A 510 6.47 -16.29 -6.57
CA ASP A 510 5.98 -15.70 -7.81
C ASP A 510 4.48 -15.94 -7.98
N CYS A 511 3.83 -15.07 -8.73
CA CYS A 511 2.43 -15.23 -9.08
C CYS A 511 2.24 -16.50 -9.94
N PRO A 512 1.18 -17.29 -9.70
CA PRO A 512 0.86 -18.42 -10.55
C PRO A 512 0.53 -17.95 -11.97
N ILE A 513 1.16 -18.55 -12.98
CA ILE A 513 0.96 -18.21 -14.39
C ILE A 513 -0.16 -19.10 -14.93
N ILE A 514 -1.16 -18.53 -15.59
CA ILE A 514 -2.26 -19.29 -16.17
C ILE A 514 -1.79 -19.93 -17.48
N GLU A 515 -1.79 -21.27 -17.54
CA GLU A 515 -1.42 -22.02 -18.75
C GLU A 515 -2.64 -22.38 -19.60
N ASP A 516 -3.75 -22.81 -18.99
CA ASP A 516 -4.97 -23.23 -19.69
C ASP A 516 -6.22 -22.96 -18.84
N VAL A 517 -7.33 -22.60 -19.48
CA VAL A 517 -8.63 -22.29 -18.84
C VAL A 517 -9.73 -23.09 -19.54
N ARG A 518 -10.31 -24.05 -18.83
CA ARG A 518 -11.41 -24.92 -19.28
C ARG A 518 -12.67 -24.65 -18.46
N CYS A 519 -13.83 -25.10 -18.93
CA CYS A 519 -15.16 -24.76 -18.38
C CYS A 519 -15.33 -24.93 -16.85
N ARG A 520 -14.55 -25.80 -16.19
CA ARG A 520 -14.54 -25.99 -14.72
C ARG A 520 -13.14 -26.22 -14.14
N GLN A 521 -12.11 -25.97 -14.95
CA GLN A 521 -10.73 -26.29 -14.57
C GLN A 521 -9.77 -25.21 -15.03
N VAL A 522 -8.82 -24.85 -14.18
CA VAL A 522 -7.76 -23.90 -14.53
C VAL A 522 -6.44 -24.57 -14.25
N VAL A 523 -5.59 -24.62 -15.27
CA VAL A 523 -4.24 -25.16 -15.18
C VAL A 523 -3.29 -23.99 -14.98
N LEU A 524 -2.56 -24.02 -13.87
CA LEU A 524 -1.66 -22.97 -13.44
C LEU A 524 -0.25 -23.52 -13.36
N LYS A 525 0.72 -22.79 -13.89
CA LYS A 525 2.14 -23.02 -13.66
C LYS A 525 2.59 -22.27 -12.42
N VAL A 526 3.32 -22.95 -11.55
CA VAL A 526 3.85 -22.40 -10.30
C VAL A 526 5.37 -22.50 -10.30
N SER A 527 6.03 -21.44 -9.85
CA SER A 527 7.50 -21.43 -9.70
C SER A 527 7.92 -22.39 -8.59
N PRO A 528 9.12 -23.01 -8.71
CA PRO A 528 9.64 -23.88 -7.66
C PRO A 528 9.84 -23.10 -6.35
N PRO A 529 9.50 -23.70 -5.20
CA PRO A 529 9.63 -23.06 -3.90
C PRO A 529 11.10 -22.81 -3.56
N CYS A 530 11.38 -21.73 -2.80
CA CYS A 530 12.72 -21.48 -2.28
C CYS A 530 13.08 -22.51 -1.18
N PRO A 531 14.37 -22.71 -0.85
CA PRO A 531 14.79 -23.68 0.15
C PRO A 531 14.16 -23.50 1.55
N ALA A 532 13.77 -22.28 1.90
CA ALA A 532 13.13 -21.96 3.19
C ALA A 532 11.61 -22.24 3.23
N THR A 533 10.99 -22.61 2.10
CA THR A 533 9.57 -22.96 2.02
C THR A 533 9.38 -24.45 2.34
N GLU A 534 8.64 -24.75 3.40
CA GLU A 534 8.32 -26.12 3.79
C GLU A 534 7.14 -26.67 2.99
N GLU A 535 6.13 -25.84 2.76
CA GLU A 535 4.90 -26.15 2.02
C GLU A 535 4.50 -24.98 1.13
N LEU A 536 4.19 -25.25 -0.14
CA LEU A 536 3.63 -24.25 -1.06
C LEU A 536 2.12 -24.52 -1.19
N LYS A 537 1.29 -23.51 -0.87
CA LYS A 537 -0.18 -23.59 -0.99
C LYS A 537 -0.65 -22.68 -2.10
N LEU A 538 -1.52 -23.18 -2.96
CA LEU A 538 -2.26 -22.36 -3.90
C LEU A 538 -3.58 -21.96 -3.24
N LEU A 539 -3.81 -20.66 -3.08
CA LEU A 539 -5.00 -20.08 -2.48
C LEU A 539 -5.87 -19.50 -3.59
N TYR A 540 -7.14 -19.87 -3.63
CA TYR A 540 -8.11 -19.30 -4.55
C TYR A 540 -9.42 -18.97 -3.84
N LYS A 541 -10.12 -17.93 -4.33
CA LYS A 541 -11.45 -17.58 -3.86
C LYS A 541 -12.26 -16.89 -4.93
N MET A 542 -13.58 -16.97 -4.83
CA MET A 542 -14.48 -16.14 -5.63
C MET A 542 -14.37 -14.69 -5.15
N LYS A 543 -14.56 -13.72 -6.05
CA LYS A 543 -14.52 -12.28 -5.70
C LYS A 543 -15.47 -11.92 -4.54
N GLU A 544 -16.61 -12.59 -4.47
CA GLU A 544 -17.65 -12.37 -3.46
C GLU A 544 -17.35 -13.05 -2.11
N GLU A 545 -16.38 -13.96 -2.06
CA GLU A 545 -16.02 -14.72 -0.86
C GLU A 545 -14.96 -13.98 -0.01
N LYS A 546 -15.13 -14.07 1.31
CA LYS A 546 -14.16 -13.52 2.26
C LYS A 546 -12.98 -14.47 2.47
N ASP A 547 -13.27 -15.76 2.65
CA ASP A 547 -12.28 -16.79 2.99
C ASP A 547 -11.60 -17.37 1.74
N TRP A 548 -10.36 -17.83 1.92
CA TRP A 548 -9.56 -18.45 0.86
C TRP A 548 -9.64 -19.97 0.95
N THR A 549 -9.84 -20.65 -0.19
CA THR A 549 -9.71 -22.10 -0.29
C THR A 549 -8.26 -22.44 -0.63
N SER A 550 -7.66 -23.40 0.08
CA SER A 550 -6.26 -23.78 -0.10
C SER A 550 -6.07 -25.16 -0.70
N GLN A 551 -5.19 -25.28 -1.67
CA GLN A 551 -4.72 -26.55 -2.22
C GLN A 551 -3.19 -26.65 -2.08
N THR A 552 -2.70 -27.72 -1.44
CA THR A 552 -1.26 -27.95 -1.29
C THR A 552 -0.63 -28.35 -2.62
N VAL A 553 0.51 -27.76 -2.95
CA VAL A 553 1.31 -28.03 -4.15
C VAL A 553 2.48 -28.93 -3.77
N SER A 554 2.63 -30.06 -4.47
CA SER A 554 3.75 -30.98 -4.20
C SER A 554 5.08 -30.36 -4.63
N LYS A 555 6.16 -30.62 -3.88
CA LYS A 555 7.50 -30.01 -4.11
C LYS A 555 8.10 -30.19 -5.52
N ASN A 556 7.62 -31.16 -6.30
CA ASN A 556 8.10 -31.47 -7.65
C ASN A 556 7.06 -31.16 -8.75
N GLN A 557 5.94 -30.52 -8.42
CA GLN A 557 4.90 -30.16 -9.40
C GLN A 557 5.08 -28.71 -9.86
N ASN A 558 5.35 -28.54 -11.15
CA ASN A 558 5.43 -27.21 -11.79
C ASN A 558 4.07 -26.73 -12.33
N THR A 559 3.08 -27.62 -12.36
CA THR A 559 1.74 -27.36 -12.88
C THR A 559 0.70 -27.90 -11.91
N VAL A 560 -0.28 -27.07 -11.58
CA VAL A 560 -1.37 -27.37 -10.63
C VAL A 560 -2.69 -27.14 -11.35
N THR A 561 -3.62 -28.09 -11.22
CA THR A 561 -4.96 -27.97 -11.80
C THR A 561 -5.97 -27.71 -10.69
N LEU A 562 -6.62 -26.55 -10.74
CA LEU A 562 -7.81 -26.26 -9.94
C LEU A 562 -9.02 -26.91 -10.64
N THR A 563 -9.80 -27.72 -9.93
CA THR A 563 -11.02 -28.35 -10.44
C THR A 563 -12.26 -27.77 -9.76
N ASP A 564 -13.44 -28.07 -10.32
CA ASP A 564 -14.75 -27.71 -9.76
C ASP A 564 -15.02 -26.20 -9.62
N LEU A 565 -14.36 -25.39 -10.46
CA LEU A 565 -14.59 -23.95 -10.51
C LEU A 565 -15.94 -23.64 -11.16
N ARG A 566 -16.70 -22.71 -10.55
CA ARG A 566 -17.95 -22.18 -11.10
C ARG A 566 -17.70 -21.38 -12.39
N PRO A 567 -18.41 -21.67 -13.50
CA PRO A 567 -18.42 -20.83 -14.69
C PRO A 567 -18.90 -19.41 -14.37
N ASP A 568 -18.55 -18.43 -15.21
CA ASP A 568 -19.02 -17.03 -15.11
C ASP A 568 -18.67 -16.33 -13.79
N THR A 569 -17.66 -16.83 -13.08
CA THR A 569 -17.21 -16.30 -11.78
C THR A 569 -15.77 -15.79 -11.88
N GLU A 570 -15.52 -14.59 -11.34
CA GLU A 570 -14.18 -14.02 -11.21
C GLU A 570 -13.48 -14.64 -9.99
N TYR A 571 -12.36 -15.32 -10.22
CA TYR A 571 -11.51 -15.89 -9.17
C TYR A 571 -10.28 -15.02 -8.94
N SER A 572 -9.96 -14.84 -7.67
CA SER A 572 -8.66 -14.33 -7.21
C SER A 572 -7.81 -15.52 -6.80
N ILE A 573 -6.60 -15.62 -7.34
CA ILE A 573 -5.69 -16.74 -7.12
C ILE A 573 -4.33 -16.18 -6.69
N LYS A 574 -3.72 -16.78 -5.66
CA LYS A 574 -2.37 -16.43 -5.20
C LYS A 574 -1.65 -17.67 -4.69
N CYS A 575 -0.33 -17.64 -4.69
CA CYS A 575 0.51 -18.65 -4.05
C CYS A 575 0.89 -18.19 -2.64
N ALA A 576 0.92 -19.11 -1.68
CA ALA A 576 1.34 -18.88 -0.32
C ALA A 576 2.49 -19.83 0.02
N ALA A 577 3.68 -19.28 0.24
CA ALA A 577 4.84 -20.03 0.68
C ALA A 577 4.82 -20.10 2.22
N VAL A 578 4.59 -21.30 2.75
CA VAL A 578 4.58 -21.58 4.18
C VAL A 578 5.96 -22.10 4.57
N GLY A 579 6.67 -21.35 5.40
CA GLY A 579 7.94 -21.74 6.00
C GLY A 579 7.76 -22.27 7.43
N LYS A 580 8.90 -22.47 8.10
CA LYS A 580 8.97 -22.90 9.50
C LYS A 580 8.08 -22.04 10.42
N LEU A 581 7.52 -22.67 11.46
CA LEU A 581 6.60 -22.06 12.43
C LEU A 581 5.35 -21.40 11.79
N ASN A 582 4.87 -21.97 10.66
CA ASN A 582 3.74 -21.49 9.88
C ASN A 582 3.89 -20.05 9.34
N TYR A 583 5.13 -19.55 9.23
CA TYR A 583 5.38 -18.23 8.65
C TYR A 583 5.02 -18.24 7.16
N THR A 584 3.98 -17.49 6.80
CA THR A 584 3.40 -17.53 5.45
C THR A 584 3.62 -16.21 4.72
N LEU A 585 4.09 -16.29 3.47
CA LEU A 585 4.18 -15.14 2.56
C LEU A 585 3.41 -15.41 1.27
N ASP A 586 2.58 -14.45 0.89
CA ASP A 586 1.70 -14.54 -0.26
C ASP A 586 2.28 -13.83 -1.50
N SER A 587 2.04 -14.41 -2.68
CA SER A 587 2.25 -13.76 -3.98
C SER A 587 1.23 -12.64 -4.19
N ASP A 588 1.44 -11.83 -5.23
CA ASP A 588 0.38 -10.93 -5.69
C ASP A 588 -0.80 -11.76 -6.25
N VAL A 589 -1.98 -11.14 -6.22
CA VAL A 589 -3.22 -11.79 -6.65
C VAL A 589 -3.33 -11.74 -8.17
N THR A 590 -3.45 -12.90 -8.79
CA THR A 590 -3.81 -13.06 -10.20
C THR A 590 -5.32 -13.22 -10.31
N ARG A 591 -5.95 -12.50 -11.25
CA ARG A 591 -7.41 -12.55 -11.47
C ARG A 591 -7.73 -13.28 -12.76
N LEU A 592 -8.75 -14.10 -12.74
CA LEU A 592 -9.21 -14.87 -13.89
C LEU A 592 -10.74 -14.95 -13.92
N THR A 593 -11.32 -14.85 -15.12
CA THR A 593 -12.75 -15.12 -15.37
C THR A 593 -12.88 -16.42 -16.17
N VAL A 594 -13.64 -17.38 -15.66
CA VAL A 594 -13.93 -18.63 -16.38
C VAL A 594 -14.98 -18.35 -17.47
N ILE A 595 -14.63 -18.56 -18.75
CA ILE A 595 -15.43 -18.16 -19.93
C ILE A 595 -16.73 -18.98 -20.11
N ASN A 596 -17.75 -18.27 -20.58
CA ASN A 596 -19.19 -18.51 -20.57
C ASN A 596 -19.73 -19.66 -21.46
N GLN A 597 -20.59 -20.53 -20.89
CA GLN A 597 -21.28 -21.63 -21.58
C GLN A 597 -22.50 -21.17 -22.41
N SER A 598 -23.06 -19.98 -22.16
CA SER A 598 -24.15 -19.38 -22.95
C SER A 598 -23.68 -18.90 -24.34
N LEU A 599 -22.42 -18.51 -24.51
CA LEU A 599 -21.83 -18.17 -25.82
C LEU A 599 -21.70 -19.40 -26.72
N ILE A 600 -21.36 -20.55 -26.13
CA ILE A 600 -21.30 -21.84 -26.84
C ILE A 600 -22.71 -22.28 -27.23
N LYS A 601 -23.69 -22.15 -26.32
CA LYS A 601 -25.10 -22.45 -26.60
C LYS A 601 -25.71 -21.53 -27.67
N ALA A 602 -25.42 -20.23 -27.65
CA ALA A 602 -25.92 -19.27 -28.64
C ALA A 602 -25.33 -19.57 -30.04
N LYS A 603 -24.04 -19.92 -30.11
CA LYS A 603 -23.40 -20.42 -31.33
C LYS A 603 -24.06 -21.69 -31.85
N GLU A 604 -24.25 -22.69 -30.99
CA GLU A 604 -24.87 -23.97 -31.35
C GLU A 604 -26.31 -23.74 -31.85
N SER A 605 -27.08 -22.90 -31.17
CA SER A 605 -28.45 -22.53 -31.55
C SER A 605 -28.52 -21.85 -32.91
N ALA A 606 -27.64 -20.88 -33.22
CA ALA A 606 -27.64 -20.18 -34.51
C ALA A 606 -27.32 -21.12 -35.68
N ILE A 607 -26.32 -22.00 -35.51
CA ILE A 607 -25.93 -23.00 -36.52
C ILE A 607 -27.02 -24.08 -36.69
N GLU A 608 -27.63 -24.51 -35.59
CA GLU A 608 -28.72 -25.48 -35.59
C GLU A 608 -29.96 -24.91 -36.31
N ASN A 609 -30.32 -23.65 -36.07
CA ASN A 609 -31.44 -22.98 -36.74
C ASN A 609 -31.27 -22.88 -38.26
N LEU A 610 -30.07 -22.52 -38.73
CA LEU A 610 -29.74 -22.50 -40.17
C LEU A 610 -29.82 -23.91 -40.77
N SER A 611 -29.26 -24.90 -40.08
CA SER A 611 -29.27 -26.30 -40.53
C SER A 611 -30.67 -26.91 -40.54
N LEU A 612 -31.52 -26.56 -39.58
CA LEU A 612 -32.92 -26.97 -39.52
C LEU A 612 -33.70 -26.38 -40.70
N THR A 613 -33.48 -25.10 -41.01
CA THR A 613 -34.08 -24.41 -42.17
C THR A 613 -33.68 -25.09 -43.48
N GLU A 614 -32.40 -25.43 -43.66
CA GLU A 614 -31.90 -26.20 -44.81
C GLU A 614 -32.61 -27.56 -44.95
N SER A 615 -32.76 -28.29 -43.83
CA SER A 615 -33.44 -29.60 -43.82
C SER A 615 -34.91 -29.47 -44.21
N LYS A 616 -35.61 -28.45 -43.70
CA LYS A 616 -37.02 -28.18 -44.04
C LYS A 616 -37.19 -27.76 -45.49
N CYS A 617 -36.27 -26.95 -46.03
CA CYS A 617 -36.27 -26.63 -47.46
C CYS A 617 -36.06 -27.90 -48.31
N SER A 618 -35.22 -28.84 -47.87
CA SER A 618 -35.05 -30.13 -48.55
C SER A 618 -36.36 -30.92 -48.60
N VAL A 619 -37.09 -30.99 -47.47
CA VAL A 619 -38.41 -31.64 -47.41
C VAL A 619 -39.45 -30.92 -48.28
N LEU A 620 -39.43 -29.58 -48.34
CA LEU A 620 -40.31 -28.80 -49.20
C LEU A 620 -40.02 -29.02 -50.70
N LEU A 621 -38.75 -29.16 -51.07
CA LEU A 621 -38.33 -29.47 -52.44
C LEU A 621 -38.79 -30.87 -52.86
N GLU A 622 -38.74 -31.86 -51.96
CA GLU A 622 -39.29 -33.21 -52.23
C GLU A 622 -40.80 -33.19 -52.50
N ASN A 623 -41.54 -32.30 -51.84
CA ASN A 623 -42.99 -32.15 -51.99
C ASN A 623 -43.41 -31.22 -53.15
N THR A 624 -42.45 -30.60 -53.84
CA THR A 624 -42.70 -29.66 -54.93
C THR A 624 -42.21 -30.24 -56.26
N SER A 625 -43.11 -30.41 -57.24
CA SER A 625 -42.69 -30.87 -58.57
C SER A 625 -41.85 -29.78 -59.27
N GLU A 626 -40.57 -30.07 -59.50
CA GLU A 626 -39.63 -29.22 -60.25
C GLU A 626 -40.15 -28.87 -61.65
N SER A 627 -40.84 -29.83 -62.29
CA SER A 627 -41.43 -29.66 -63.63
C SER A 627 -42.73 -28.86 -63.65
N THR A 628 -43.43 -28.76 -62.52
CA THR A 628 -44.76 -28.13 -62.44
C THR A 628 -44.68 -26.74 -61.83
N PHE A 629 -43.92 -26.55 -60.76
CA PHE A 629 -43.88 -25.30 -60.00
C PHE A 629 -42.48 -24.68 -60.00
N THR A 630 -41.87 -24.49 -61.17
CA THR A 630 -40.47 -24.09 -61.34
C THR A 630 -40.10 -22.83 -60.54
N ALA A 631 -40.95 -21.80 -60.54
CA ALA A 631 -40.68 -20.56 -59.82
C ALA A 631 -40.71 -20.72 -58.28
N LEU A 632 -41.61 -21.55 -57.75
CA LEU A 632 -41.68 -21.83 -56.31
C LEU A 632 -40.55 -22.76 -55.87
N TYR A 633 -40.26 -23.78 -56.68
CA TYR A 633 -39.12 -24.68 -56.50
C TYR A 633 -37.81 -23.88 -56.42
N LYS A 634 -37.60 -22.96 -57.36
CA LYS A 634 -36.43 -22.09 -57.39
C LYS A 634 -36.31 -21.23 -56.13
N LYS A 635 -37.39 -20.62 -55.63
CA LYS A 635 -37.36 -19.84 -54.38
C LYS A 635 -36.95 -20.67 -53.16
N ILE A 636 -37.44 -21.91 -53.06
CA ILE A 636 -37.09 -22.82 -51.96
C ILE A 636 -35.62 -23.26 -52.09
N GLN A 637 -35.15 -23.49 -53.32
CA GLN A 637 -33.76 -23.79 -53.61
C GLN A 637 -32.83 -22.61 -53.28
N ASP A 638 -33.20 -21.39 -53.66
CA ASP A 638 -32.45 -20.17 -53.38
C ASP A 638 -32.35 -19.94 -51.86
N MET A 639 -33.45 -20.13 -51.10
CA MET A 639 -33.43 -20.07 -49.62
C MET A 639 -32.45 -21.10 -49.03
N GLN A 640 -32.48 -22.33 -49.54
CA GLN A 640 -31.59 -23.40 -49.09
C GLN A 640 -30.12 -23.05 -49.34
N GLN A 641 -29.80 -22.58 -50.55
CA GLN A 641 -28.43 -22.18 -50.93
C GLN A 641 -27.94 -20.98 -50.12
N ASN A 642 -28.78 -19.96 -49.95
CA ASN A 642 -28.46 -18.78 -49.15
C ASN A 642 -28.14 -19.16 -47.70
N CYS A 643 -28.95 -20.03 -47.07
CA CYS A 643 -28.70 -20.51 -45.72
C CYS A 643 -27.38 -21.31 -45.62
N GLN A 644 -27.09 -22.16 -46.62
CA GLN A 644 -25.84 -22.93 -46.67
C GLN A 644 -24.61 -22.03 -46.76
N MET A 645 -24.65 -21.05 -47.66
CA MET A 645 -23.56 -20.09 -47.86
C MET A 645 -23.34 -19.24 -46.59
N TYR A 646 -24.41 -18.69 -46.03
CA TYR A 646 -24.33 -17.87 -44.83
C TYR A 646 -23.83 -18.68 -43.62
N ARG A 647 -24.30 -19.93 -43.43
CA ARG A 647 -23.82 -20.81 -42.35
C ARG A 647 -22.31 -21.04 -42.44
N GLN A 648 -21.80 -21.29 -43.65
CA GLN A 648 -20.38 -21.49 -43.87
C GLN A 648 -19.58 -20.21 -43.54
N GLU A 649 -20.00 -19.07 -44.07
CA GLU A 649 -19.35 -17.79 -43.82
C GLU A 649 -19.38 -17.40 -42.32
N PHE A 650 -20.52 -17.58 -41.66
CA PHE A 650 -20.69 -17.31 -40.24
C PHE A 650 -19.78 -18.19 -39.39
N SER A 651 -19.67 -19.48 -39.74
CA SER A 651 -18.76 -20.43 -39.09
C SER A 651 -17.29 -20.00 -39.24
N ASP A 652 -16.89 -19.56 -40.44
CA ASP A 652 -15.52 -19.11 -40.71
C ASP A 652 -15.18 -17.79 -39.99
N ARG A 653 -16.13 -16.83 -39.95
CA ARG A 653 -15.98 -15.59 -39.18
C ARG A 653 -15.84 -15.86 -37.68
N ILE A 654 -16.65 -16.77 -37.12
CA ILE A 654 -16.53 -17.20 -35.72
C ILE A 654 -15.15 -17.81 -35.46
N LYS A 655 -14.69 -18.72 -36.33
CA LYS A 655 -13.39 -19.38 -36.19
C LYS A 655 -12.25 -18.36 -36.19
N SER A 656 -12.33 -17.36 -37.05
CA SER A 656 -11.38 -16.24 -37.12
C SER A 656 -11.38 -15.40 -35.84
N VAL A 657 -12.54 -14.97 -35.34
CA VAL A 657 -12.64 -14.19 -34.10
C VAL A 657 -12.10 -14.97 -32.89
N ILE A 658 -12.41 -16.27 -32.78
CA ILE A 658 -11.86 -17.13 -31.72
C ILE A 658 -10.34 -17.19 -31.79
N GLN A 659 -9.76 -17.26 -33.00
CA GLN A 659 -8.32 -17.29 -33.18
C GLN A 659 -7.65 -15.97 -32.80
N SER A 660 -8.23 -14.82 -33.16
CA SER A 660 -7.75 -13.50 -32.72
C SER A 660 -7.90 -13.25 -31.22
N VAL A 661 -8.97 -13.75 -30.58
CA VAL A 661 -9.12 -13.69 -29.12
C VAL A 661 -8.04 -14.53 -28.42
N LYS A 662 -7.73 -15.73 -28.95
CA LYS A 662 -6.63 -16.57 -28.44
C LYS A 662 -5.24 -15.93 -28.63
N ALA A 663 -5.07 -15.12 -29.67
CA ALA A 663 -3.85 -14.36 -29.93
C ALA A 663 -3.79 -13.01 -29.17
N CYS A 664 -4.79 -12.70 -28.33
CA CYS A 664 -4.95 -11.41 -27.62
C CYS A 664 -5.03 -10.18 -28.54
N GLU A 665 -5.41 -10.35 -29.80
CA GLU A 665 -5.58 -9.25 -30.77
C GLU A 665 -6.97 -8.59 -30.68
N LYS A 666 -7.96 -9.30 -30.13
CA LYS A 666 -9.35 -8.84 -29.96
C LYS A 666 -9.91 -9.25 -28.60
N GLU A 667 -10.78 -8.42 -28.03
CA GLU A 667 -11.51 -8.71 -26.80
C GLU A 667 -12.69 -9.67 -27.04
N SER A 668 -13.14 -10.36 -25.99
CA SER A 668 -14.30 -11.28 -26.02
C SER A 668 -15.62 -10.60 -26.44
N SER A 669 -15.71 -9.28 -26.36
CA SER A 669 -16.83 -8.47 -26.88
C SER A 669 -17.02 -8.61 -28.39
N ALA A 670 -15.94 -8.87 -29.15
CA ALA A 670 -16.03 -9.07 -30.60
C ALA A 670 -16.87 -10.29 -31.00
N LEU A 671 -17.00 -11.28 -30.11
CA LEU A 671 -17.88 -12.44 -30.34
C LEU A 671 -19.36 -12.08 -30.08
N MET A 672 -19.63 -11.20 -29.12
CA MET A 672 -20.98 -10.70 -28.84
C MET A 672 -21.49 -9.83 -29.99
N ASP A 673 -20.65 -8.96 -30.53
CA ASP A 673 -21.00 -8.12 -31.69
C ASP A 673 -21.36 -8.95 -32.92
N LEU A 674 -20.66 -10.08 -33.11
CA LEU A 674 -20.91 -11.00 -34.23
C LEU A 674 -22.23 -11.77 -34.07
N LEU A 675 -22.60 -12.15 -32.85
CA LEU A 675 -23.89 -12.78 -32.56
C LEU A 675 -25.04 -11.78 -32.69
N GLN A 676 -24.88 -10.56 -32.19
CA GLN A 676 -25.85 -9.48 -32.36
C GLN A 676 -26.10 -9.18 -33.84
N ALA A 677 -25.03 -9.14 -34.64
CA ALA A 677 -25.15 -8.95 -36.09
C ALA A 677 -25.90 -10.10 -36.80
N HIS A 678 -25.87 -11.32 -36.26
CA HIS A 678 -26.68 -12.43 -36.77
C HIS A 678 -28.17 -12.25 -36.44
N ASP A 679 -28.48 -11.89 -35.19
CA ASP A 679 -29.86 -11.65 -34.74
C ASP A 679 -30.53 -10.48 -35.50
N GLU A 680 -29.74 -9.49 -35.90
CA GLU A 680 -30.19 -8.35 -36.72
C GLU A 680 -30.23 -8.63 -38.23
N SER A 681 -29.74 -9.77 -38.69
CA SER A 681 -29.66 -10.13 -40.12
C SER A 681 -30.97 -10.73 -40.64
N PRO A 682 -31.19 -10.78 -41.98
CA PRO A 682 -32.32 -11.51 -42.57
C PRO A 682 -32.23 -13.04 -42.41
N PHE A 683 -31.13 -13.55 -41.82
CA PHE A 683 -30.92 -14.96 -41.48
C PHE A 683 -31.30 -15.31 -40.04
N ASN A 684 -31.90 -14.37 -39.28
CA ASN A 684 -32.33 -14.64 -37.91
C ASN A 684 -33.42 -15.73 -37.84
N GLU A 685 -33.50 -16.39 -36.69
CA GLU A 685 -34.39 -17.52 -36.46
C GLU A 685 -35.86 -17.21 -36.77
N LYS A 686 -36.32 -16.01 -36.41
CA LYS A 686 -37.72 -15.60 -36.59
C LYS A 686 -38.08 -15.53 -38.07
N CYS A 687 -37.26 -14.85 -38.87
CA CYS A 687 -37.52 -14.65 -40.30
C CYS A 687 -37.50 -15.96 -41.07
N LEU A 688 -36.52 -16.84 -40.79
CA LEU A 688 -36.43 -18.15 -41.46
C LEU A 688 -37.62 -19.06 -41.13
N LYS A 689 -38.05 -19.10 -39.86
CA LYS A 689 -39.23 -19.89 -39.43
C LYS A 689 -40.53 -19.36 -40.04
N GLU A 690 -40.72 -18.05 -40.04
CA GLU A 690 -41.90 -17.40 -40.62
C GLU A 690 -41.98 -17.67 -42.14
N TRP A 691 -40.87 -17.51 -42.85
CA TRP A 691 -40.81 -17.73 -44.29
C TRP A 691 -41.14 -19.18 -44.67
N ILE A 692 -40.53 -20.17 -43.99
CA ILE A 692 -40.84 -21.58 -44.22
C ILE A 692 -42.33 -21.86 -44.00
N THR A 693 -42.89 -21.34 -42.90
CA THR A 693 -44.30 -21.55 -42.56
C THR A 693 -45.23 -20.96 -43.63
N VAL A 694 -44.89 -19.80 -44.18
CA VAL A 694 -45.62 -19.17 -45.29
C VAL A 694 -45.54 -20.03 -46.55
N LYS A 695 -44.35 -20.50 -46.94
CA LYS A 695 -44.18 -21.33 -48.15
C LYS A 695 -44.84 -22.70 -48.03
N GLU A 696 -44.77 -23.34 -46.87
CA GLU A 696 -45.52 -24.57 -46.57
C GLU A 696 -47.02 -24.36 -46.78
N LYS A 697 -47.58 -23.25 -46.27
CA LYS A 697 -49.00 -22.92 -46.40
C LYS A 697 -49.41 -22.62 -47.85
N GLU A 698 -48.59 -21.88 -48.59
CA GLU A 698 -48.80 -21.60 -50.01
C GLU A 698 -48.80 -22.90 -50.83
N LEU A 699 -47.78 -23.73 -50.65
CA LEU A 699 -47.63 -25.02 -51.33
C LEU A 699 -48.81 -25.96 -51.04
N ASN A 700 -49.18 -26.11 -49.77
CA ASN A 700 -50.30 -26.98 -49.37
C ASN A 700 -51.62 -26.52 -50.01
N THR A 701 -51.90 -25.21 -50.00
CA THR A 701 -53.14 -24.69 -50.59
C THR A 701 -53.15 -24.88 -52.10
N ILE A 702 -52.03 -24.64 -52.78
CA ILE A 702 -51.93 -24.84 -54.23
C ILE A 702 -52.09 -26.31 -54.59
N ASN A 703 -51.48 -27.21 -53.83
CA ASN A 703 -51.64 -28.64 -54.04
C ASN A 703 -53.11 -29.09 -53.89
N GLU A 704 -53.87 -28.54 -52.93
CA GLU A 704 -55.32 -28.80 -52.83
C GLU A 704 -56.10 -28.32 -54.06
N PHE A 705 -55.77 -27.14 -54.61
CA PHE A 705 -56.40 -26.64 -55.84
C PHE A 705 -55.99 -27.47 -57.06
N LEU A 706 -54.72 -27.85 -57.15
CA LEU A 706 -54.19 -28.69 -58.22
C LEU A 706 -54.87 -30.06 -58.23
N GLN A 707 -55.01 -30.71 -57.07
CA GLN A 707 -55.72 -31.98 -56.94
C GLN A 707 -57.18 -31.87 -57.39
N GLN A 708 -57.86 -30.78 -57.06
CA GLN A 708 -59.23 -30.54 -57.51
C GLN A 708 -59.31 -30.33 -59.02
N LEU A 709 -58.40 -29.56 -59.62
CA LEU A 709 -58.37 -29.33 -61.06
C LEU A 709 -58.06 -30.61 -61.84
N MET A 710 -57.08 -31.40 -61.38
CA MET A 710 -56.75 -32.69 -61.97
C MET A 710 -57.88 -33.71 -61.81
N GLY A 711 -58.55 -33.71 -60.65
CA GLY A 711 -59.73 -34.55 -60.40
C GLY A 711 -60.93 -34.21 -61.30
N LEU A 712 -60.97 -32.99 -61.86
CA LEU A 712 -61.95 -32.59 -62.87
C LEU A 712 -61.51 -32.95 -64.30
N GLY A 713 -60.29 -33.45 -64.51
CA GLY A 713 -59.76 -33.87 -65.81
C GLY A 713 -58.88 -32.83 -66.52
N ALA A 714 -58.47 -31.75 -65.85
CA ALA A 714 -57.57 -30.75 -66.44
C ALA A 714 -56.10 -31.24 -66.44
N GLU A 715 -55.38 -30.97 -67.52
CA GLU A 715 -53.97 -31.38 -67.68
C GLU A 715 -53.00 -30.25 -67.31
N VAL A 716 -51.91 -30.59 -66.62
CA VAL A 716 -50.84 -29.63 -66.29
C VAL A 716 -50.02 -29.30 -67.54
N ASN A 717 -49.84 -28.01 -67.82
CA ASN A 717 -49.19 -27.51 -69.02
C ASN A 717 -47.75 -28.02 -69.18
N ARG A 718 -47.58 -29.03 -70.03
CA ARG A 718 -46.28 -29.50 -70.53
C ARG A 718 -46.13 -29.36 -72.05
N SER A 719 -47.20 -29.05 -72.78
CA SER A 719 -47.19 -28.91 -74.24
C SER A 719 -48.32 -28.01 -74.76
N LEU A 720 -48.52 -26.82 -74.18
CA LEU A 720 -49.48 -25.84 -74.71
C LEU A 720 -49.32 -25.63 -76.23
N ASP A 721 -48.07 -25.55 -76.72
CA ASP A 721 -47.76 -25.39 -78.14
C ASP A 721 -48.27 -26.56 -79.02
N SER A 722 -48.32 -27.79 -78.49
CA SER A 722 -48.86 -28.93 -79.24
C SER A 722 -50.37 -28.87 -79.38
N TYR A 723 -51.08 -28.37 -78.36
CA TYR A 723 -52.52 -28.22 -78.38
C TYR A 723 -52.98 -27.01 -79.20
N LEU A 724 -52.21 -25.91 -79.18
CA LEU A 724 -52.48 -24.75 -80.05
C LEU A 724 -52.23 -25.06 -81.54
N SER A 725 -51.39 -26.07 -81.83
CA SER A 725 -51.10 -26.53 -83.19
C SER A 725 -52.07 -27.61 -83.71
N ASP A 726 -52.96 -28.13 -82.87
CA ASP A 726 -53.94 -29.16 -83.24
C ASP A 726 -55.19 -28.54 -83.85
N ILE A 727 -55.44 -28.81 -85.14
CA ILE A 727 -56.57 -28.26 -85.91
C ILE A 727 -57.93 -28.75 -85.35
N GLN A 728 -57.94 -29.84 -84.57
CA GLN A 728 -59.17 -30.34 -83.93
C GLN A 728 -59.53 -29.58 -82.65
N VAL A 729 -58.64 -28.74 -82.13
CA VAL A 729 -58.85 -27.94 -80.92
C VAL A 729 -59.14 -26.49 -81.31
N GLU A 730 -60.37 -26.04 -81.05
CA GLU A 730 -60.77 -24.66 -81.32
C GLU A 730 -60.40 -23.72 -80.17
N ASN A 731 -60.63 -24.12 -78.92
CA ASN A 731 -60.35 -23.27 -77.76
C ASN A 731 -59.65 -24.04 -76.64
N VAL A 732 -58.64 -23.41 -76.02
CA VAL A 732 -57.96 -23.94 -74.83
C VAL A 732 -58.22 -23.02 -73.64
N PHE A 733 -58.80 -23.58 -72.58
CA PHE A 733 -58.99 -22.88 -71.30
C PHE A 733 -57.88 -23.27 -70.33
N CYS A 734 -57.14 -22.29 -69.83
CA CYS A 734 -56.10 -22.49 -68.85
C CYS A 734 -56.48 -21.87 -67.50
N TYR A 735 -56.67 -22.69 -66.47
CA TYR A 735 -56.64 -22.22 -65.10
C TYR A 735 -55.18 -21.86 -64.77
N THR A 736 -54.92 -20.56 -64.66
CA THR A 736 -53.57 -20.03 -64.52
C THR A 736 -53.34 -19.59 -63.09
N PHE A 737 -52.36 -20.18 -62.40
CA PHE A 737 -51.88 -19.64 -61.12
C PHE A 737 -50.99 -18.42 -61.38
N SER A 738 -51.41 -17.26 -60.89
CA SER A 738 -50.89 -15.96 -61.34
C SER A 738 -50.00 -15.22 -60.35
N SER A 739 -49.83 -15.76 -59.14
CA SER A 739 -48.99 -15.15 -58.09
C SER A 739 -47.75 -15.96 -57.73
N LEU A 740 -47.59 -17.16 -58.28
CA LEU A 740 -46.49 -18.07 -57.94
C LEU A 740 -45.10 -17.53 -58.29
N GLU A 741 -44.98 -16.71 -59.33
CA GLU A 741 -43.70 -16.13 -59.78
C GLU A 741 -43.42 -14.72 -59.22
N GLN A 742 -44.24 -14.24 -58.28
CA GLN A 742 -43.99 -12.94 -57.64
C GLN A 742 -42.61 -12.90 -56.97
N PRO A 743 -41.80 -11.83 -57.09
CA PRO A 743 -40.51 -11.72 -56.40
C PRO A 743 -40.63 -11.91 -54.88
N ASP A 744 -39.62 -12.53 -54.25
CA ASP A 744 -39.60 -12.77 -52.81
C ASP A 744 -38.69 -11.73 -52.13
N GLU A 745 -39.28 -10.90 -51.26
CA GLU A 745 -38.57 -9.78 -50.62
C GLU A 745 -37.47 -10.26 -49.67
N LEU A 746 -37.71 -11.35 -48.92
CA LEU A 746 -36.72 -11.89 -47.98
C LEU A 746 -35.50 -12.47 -48.70
N LEU A 747 -35.69 -13.20 -49.80
CA LEU A 747 -34.58 -13.70 -50.62
C LEU A 747 -33.73 -12.56 -51.19
N SER A 748 -34.38 -11.48 -51.61
CA SER A 748 -33.70 -10.28 -52.11
C SER A 748 -32.90 -9.59 -51.00
N GLU A 749 -33.42 -9.54 -49.78
CA GLU A 749 -32.72 -8.98 -48.62
C GLU A 749 -31.52 -9.84 -48.20
N GLN A 750 -31.63 -11.17 -48.26
CA GLN A 750 -30.53 -12.10 -47.99
C GLN A 750 -29.38 -11.95 -49.00
N GLU A 751 -29.71 -11.84 -50.29
CA GLU A 751 -28.71 -11.63 -51.35
C GLU A 751 -27.96 -10.30 -51.16
N ASN A 752 -28.67 -9.25 -50.72
CA ASN A 752 -28.06 -7.96 -50.39
C ASN A 752 -27.16 -8.01 -49.15
N ASP A 753 -27.51 -8.76 -48.10
CA ASP A 753 -26.67 -8.87 -46.88
C ASP A 753 -25.37 -9.67 -47.14
N MET A 754 -25.43 -10.62 -48.07
CA MET A 754 -24.25 -11.38 -48.53
C MET A 754 -23.36 -10.60 -49.51
N ASN A 755 -23.83 -9.45 -50.05
CA ASN A 755 -23.05 -8.65 -51.00
C ASN A 755 -22.20 -7.56 -50.29
N PRO A 756 -20.86 -7.67 -50.30
CA PRO A 756 -19.98 -6.74 -49.59
C PRO A 756 -19.97 -5.31 -50.16
N GLN A 757 -20.54 -5.05 -51.34
CA GLN A 757 -20.59 -3.71 -51.95
C GLN A 757 -21.78 -2.85 -51.49
N ILE A 758 -22.74 -3.42 -50.75
CA ILE A 758 -23.98 -2.75 -50.34
C ILE A 758 -23.89 -2.38 -48.86
N LYS A 759 -24.19 -1.10 -48.51
CA LYS A 759 -24.16 -0.63 -47.12
C LYS A 759 -25.30 -1.29 -46.31
N ARG A 760 -24.94 -2.02 -45.25
CA ARG A 760 -25.88 -2.56 -44.25
C ARG A 760 -26.71 -1.43 -43.62
N ASN A 761 -28.03 -1.62 -43.55
CA ASN A 761 -28.96 -0.64 -43.01
C ASN A 761 -29.57 -1.19 -41.69
N PRO A 762 -29.05 -0.81 -40.50
CA PRO A 762 -29.24 -1.55 -39.25
C PRO A 762 -30.60 -1.35 -38.55
N LYS A 763 -31.65 -0.89 -39.25
CA LYS A 763 -32.97 -0.59 -38.65
C LYS A 763 -34.18 -1.04 -39.46
N LYS A 764 -34.00 -2.01 -40.36
CA LYS A 764 -35.13 -2.57 -41.13
C LYS A 764 -35.66 -3.80 -40.40
N THR A 765 -36.94 -3.78 -40.00
CA THR A 765 -37.65 -5.01 -39.61
C THR A 765 -37.90 -5.82 -40.87
N HIS A 766 -37.25 -6.98 -40.97
CA HIS A 766 -37.43 -7.94 -42.06
C HIS A 766 -38.83 -8.56 -41.96
N ASP A 767 -39.66 -8.38 -43.00
CA ASP A 767 -41.03 -8.89 -43.02
C ASP A 767 -41.10 -10.19 -43.83
N ALA A 768 -40.81 -11.31 -43.15
CA ALA A 768 -40.91 -12.66 -43.72
C ALA A 768 -42.35 -13.18 -43.83
N SER A 769 -43.35 -12.39 -43.39
CA SER A 769 -44.74 -12.82 -43.22
C SER A 769 -45.63 -12.57 -44.44
N GLN A 770 -45.11 -11.88 -45.47
CA GLN A 770 -45.90 -11.50 -46.64
C GLN A 770 -46.18 -12.70 -47.54
N SER A 771 -47.42 -13.15 -47.51
CA SER A 771 -47.95 -14.13 -48.45
C SER A 771 -48.94 -13.46 -49.41
N TRP A 772 -48.84 -13.79 -50.70
CA TRP A 772 -49.87 -13.41 -51.68
C TRP A 772 -51.20 -14.13 -51.40
N LEU A 773 -51.17 -15.24 -50.67
CA LEU A 773 -52.32 -16.09 -50.37
C LEU A 773 -53.12 -15.57 -49.16
N THR A 774 -53.78 -14.44 -49.36
CA THR A 774 -54.73 -13.89 -48.39
C THR A 774 -56.09 -14.62 -48.46
N GLY A 775 -56.95 -14.43 -47.46
CA GLY A 775 -58.30 -15.01 -47.45
C GLY A 775 -59.12 -14.61 -48.68
N SER A 776 -59.08 -13.32 -49.06
CA SER A 776 -59.78 -12.80 -50.23
C SER A 776 -59.21 -13.33 -51.55
N VAL A 777 -57.90 -13.55 -51.64
CA VAL A 777 -57.28 -14.18 -52.82
C VAL A 777 -57.69 -15.65 -52.94
N ARG A 778 -57.71 -16.39 -51.83
CA ARG A 778 -58.19 -17.77 -51.79
C ARG A 778 -59.66 -17.90 -52.19
N GLU A 779 -60.50 -16.95 -51.77
CA GLU A 779 -61.91 -16.87 -52.19
C GLU A 779 -62.02 -16.66 -53.70
N LYS A 780 -61.27 -15.71 -54.27
CA LYS A 780 -61.21 -15.51 -55.73
C LYS A 780 -60.74 -16.75 -56.48
N MET A 781 -59.71 -17.43 -55.98
CA MET A 781 -59.23 -18.69 -56.58
C MET A 781 -60.31 -19.77 -56.59
N ARG A 782 -61.12 -19.84 -55.52
CA ARG A 782 -62.27 -20.74 -55.42
C ARG A 782 -63.39 -20.33 -56.39
N GLU A 783 -63.65 -19.05 -56.58
CA GLU A 783 -64.61 -18.54 -57.55
C GLU A 783 -64.19 -18.91 -58.98
N HIS A 784 -62.93 -18.64 -59.34
CA HIS A 784 -62.39 -19.07 -60.64
C HIS A 784 -62.44 -20.58 -60.80
N LEU A 785 -62.20 -21.37 -59.75
CA LEU A 785 -62.31 -22.83 -59.83
C LEU A 785 -63.75 -23.27 -60.10
N LYS A 786 -64.75 -22.62 -59.50
CA LYS A 786 -66.17 -22.89 -59.77
C LYS A 786 -66.53 -22.55 -61.20
N ILE A 787 -66.14 -21.37 -61.69
CA ILE A 787 -66.36 -20.96 -63.08
C ILE A 787 -65.69 -21.94 -64.04
N PHE A 788 -64.44 -22.33 -63.77
CA PHE A 788 -63.69 -23.28 -64.58
C PHE A 788 -64.36 -24.67 -64.62
N LYS A 789 -64.89 -25.13 -63.47
CA LYS A 789 -65.70 -26.35 -63.38
C LYS A 789 -66.98 -26.24 -64.20
N GLU A 790 -67.71 -25.14 -64.10
CA GLU A 790 -68.94 -24.89 -64.85
C GLU A 790 -68.68 -24.89 -66.37
N LEU A 791 -67.59 -24.25 -66.81
CA LEU A 791 -67.12 -24.27 -68.19
C LEU A 791 -66.83 -25.70 -68.67
N MET A 792 -66.14 -26.51 -67.86
CA MET A 792 -65.90 -27.93 -68.18
C MET A 792 -67.18 -28.76 -68.28
N THR A 793 -68.17 -28.51 -67.40
CA THR A 793 -69.42 -29.28 -67.42
C THR A 793 -70.38 -28.87 -68.53
N SER A 794 -70.37 -27.59 -68.93
CA SER A 794 -71.25 -27.04 -69.96
C SER A 794 -70.79 -27.36 -71.39
N HIS A 795 -69.49 -27.60 -71.57
CA HIS A 795 -68.88 -27.88 -72.86
C HIS A 795 -68.25 -29.27 -72.87
N SER A 796 -69.05 -30.29 -73.20
CA SER A 796 -68.62 -31.70 -73.30
C SER A 796 -68.10 -32.09 -74.70
N ASN A 797 -67.73 -31.11 -75.53
CA ASN A 797 -67.27 -31.32 -76.91
C ASN A 797 -65.76 -31.60 -76.97
N GLN A 798 -65.32 -32.43 -77.93
CA GLN A 798 -63.92 -32.80 -78.12
C GLN A 798 -63.02 -31.63 -78.61
N SER A 799 -63.59 -30.52 -79.10
CA SER A 799 -62.87 -29.38 -79.65
C SER A 799 -62.37 -28.36 -78.61
N ILE A 800 -62.66 -28.56 -77.32
CA ILE A 800 -62.21 -27.68 -76.23
C ILE A 800 -61.32 -28.47 -75.27
N LYS A 801 -60.17 -27.88 -74.90
CA LYS A 801 -59.22 -28.48 -73.95
C LYS A 801 -59.07 -27.62 -72.70
N PHE A 802 -58.93 -28.29 -71.54
CA PHE A 802 -58.80 -27.65 -70.24
C PHE A 802 -57.45 -27.98 -69.63
N MET A 803 -56.72 -26.94 -69.26
CA MET A 803 -55.34 -27.03 -68.82
C MET A 803 -55.09 -26.21 -67.56
N ILE A 804 -53.97 -26.50 -66.90
CA ILE A 804 -53.46 -25.79 -65.74
C ILE A 804 -52.12 -25.19 -66.12
N SER A 805 -51.97 -23.87 -65.98
CA SER A 805 -50.73 -23.16 -66.29
C SER A 805 -50.31 -22.27 -65.12
N ILE A 806 -49.07 -21.77 -65.20
CA ILE A 806 -48.52 -20.82 -64.23
C ILE A 806 -47.94 -19.69 -65.05
N LYS A 807 -48.41 -18.47 -64.78
CA LYS A 807 -47.94 -17.27 -65.45
C LYS A 807 -48.26 -16.06 -64.59
N TYR A 808 -47.24 -15.30 -64.23
CA TYR A 808 -47.43 -14.15 -63.36
C TYR A 808 -48.31 -13.05 -63.97
N HIS A 809 -49.29 -12.59 -63.20
CA HIS A 809 -50.13 -11.45 -63.54
C HIS A 809 -50.42 -10.58 -62.32
N GLU A 810 -49.80 -9.39 -62.28
CA GLU A 810 -49.95 -8.43 -61.18
C GLU A 810 -51.42 -7.99 -60.97
N LYS A 811 -52.19 -7.82 -62.05
CA LYS A 811 -53.58 -7.36 -62.00
C LYS A 811 -54.58 -8.42 -61.53
N HIS A 812 -54.19 -9.69 -61.51
CA HIS A 812 -55.06 -10.82 -61.13
C HIS A 812 -54.36 -11.69 -60.09
N PRO A 813 -54.31 -11.31 -58.81
CA PRO A 813 -53.63 -12.09 -57.78
C PRO A 813 -54.33 -13.43 -57.51
N GLY A 814 -53.52 -14.47 -57.31
CA GLY A 814 -53.93 -15.85 -57.01
C GLY A 814 -54.13 -16.72 -58.24
N SER A 815 -55.20 -16.48 -58.99
CA SER A 815 -55.48 -17.19 -60.22
C SER A 815 -56.23 -16.33 -61.24
N CYS A 816 -56.21 -16.76 -62.51
CA CYS A 816 -57.09 -16.29 -63.56
C CYS A 816 -57.40 -17.41 -64.55
N ILE A 817 -58.45 -17.25 -65.35
CA ILE A 817 -58.76 -18.18 -66.44
C ILE A 817 -58.35 -17.49 -67.74
N LEU A 818 -57.42 -18.11 -68.46
CA LEU A 818 -56.98 -17.66 -69.78
C LEU A 818 -57.63 -18.50 -70.87
N VAL A 819 -58.01 -17.86 -71.97
CA VAL A 819 -58.58 -18.53 -73.14
C VAL A 819 -57.70 -18.26 -74.34
N TYR A 820 -57.31 -19.33 -75.01
CA TYR A 820 -56.65 -19.30 -76.31
C TYR A 820 -57.68 -19.68 -77.36
N GLU A 821 -58.05 -18.72 -78.21
CA GLU A 821 -59.07 -18.88 -79.25
C GLU A 821 -58.40 -19.20 -80.60
N ASN A 822 -58.87 -20.24 -81.29
CA ASN A 822 -58.47 -20.67 -82.63
C ASN A 822 -56.96 -20.83 -82.86
N GLY A 823 -56.25 -21.44 -81.89
CA GLY A 823 -54.81 -21.68 -81.99
C GLY A 823 -53.94 -20.42 -81.88
N CYS A 824 -54.49 -19.28 -81.45
CA CYS A 824 -53.71 -18.06 -81.24
C CYS A 824 -52.79 -18.18 -80.01
N ASN A 825 -51.57 -17.62 -80.10
CA ASN A 825 -50.61 -17.61 -78.99
C ASN A 825 -50.91 -16.54 -77.92
N GLU A 826 -51.76 -15.56 -78.25
CA GLU A 826 -52.17 -14.51 -77.31
C GLU A 826 -53.44 -14.92 -76.58
N ALA A 827 -53.30 -15.17 -75.28
CA ALA A 827 -54.42 -15.53 -74.42
C ALA A 827 -55.21 -14.29 -73.96
N VAL A 828 -56.53 -14.41 -73.90
CA VAL A 828 -57.41 -13.37 -73.35
C VAL A 828 -57.93 -13.82 -71.98
N PHE A 829 -58.06 -12.87 -71.04
CA PHE A 829 -58.68 -13.14 -69.74
C PHE A 829 -60.17 -13.43 -69.90
N PHE A 830 -60.61 -14.58 -69.43
CA PHE A 830 -62.04 -14.86 -69.33
C PHE A 830 -62.65 -14.05 -68.20
N THR A 831 -63.53 -13.11 -68.55
CA THR A 831 -64.34 -12.37 -67.58
C THR A 831 -65.78 -12.84 -67.72
N PRO A 832 -66.37 -13.49 -66.71
CA PRO A 832 -67.78 -13.83 -66.75
C PRO A 832 -68.63 -12.54 -66.70
N PRO A 833 -69.78 -12.49 -67.38
CA PRO A 833 -70.72 -11.39 -67.23
C PRO A 833 -71.20 -11.31 -65.78
N SER A 834 -71.22 -10.11 -65.20
CA SER A 834 -71.76 -9.89 -63.87
C SER A 834 -73.24 -10.27 -63.84
N LYS A 835 -73.72 -10.77 -62.68
CA LYS A 835 -75.15 -11.03 -62.48
C LYS A 835 -75.95 -9.78 -62.84
N PRO A 836 -76.85 -9.82 -63.83
CA PRO A 836 -77.64 -8.65 -64.20
C PRO A 836 -78.62 -8.33 -63.07
N ASP A 837 -78.96 -7.04 -62.93
CA ASP A 837 -80.00 -6.62 -61.99
C ASP A 837 -81.37 -7.18 -62.45
N CYS A 838 -82.25 -7.38 -61.47
CA CYS A 838 -83.62 -7.77 -61.75
C CYS A 838 -84.33 -6.68 -62.57
N PRO A 839 -85.16 -7.05 -63.57
CA PRO A 839 -85.93 -6.08 -64.33
C PRO A 839 -86.92 -5.36 -63.40
N ILE A 840 -86.97 -4.04 -63.48
CA ILE A 840 -87.85 -3.18 -62.66
C ILE A 840 -89.09 -2.84 -63.48
N ILE A 841 -90.28 -3.04 -62.93
CA ILE A 841 -91.54 -2.71 -63.60
C ILE A 841 -91.76 -1.19 -63.52
N GLU A 842 -91.77 -0.50 -64.66
CA GLU A 842 -92.05 0.95 -64.72
C GLU A 842 -93.55 1.22 -64.86
N ASP A 843 -94.22 0.53 -65.78
CA ASP A 843 -95.63 0.72 -66.06
C ASP A 843 -96.30 -0.59 -66.49
N VAL A 844 -97.58 -0.72 -66.19
CA VAL A 844 -98.41 -1.86 -66.58
C VAL A 844 -99.68 -1.34 -67.24
N ARG A 845 -99.77 -1.50 -68.56
CA ARG A 845 -100.90 -1.09 -69.40
C ARG A 845 -101.66 -2.31 -69.91
N SER A 846 -102.79 -2.09 -70.58
CA SER A 846 -103.59 -3.16 -71.21
C SER A 846 -102.69 -4.06 -72.07
N ARG A 847 -102.49 -5.31 -71.62
CA ARG A 847 -101.66 -6.33 -72.29
C ARG A 847 -100.18 -5.97 -72.52
N GLN A 848 -99.65 -4.97 -71.82
CA GLN A 848 -98.26 -4.53 -71.97
C GLN A 848 -97.60 -4.26 -70.61
N VAL A 849 -96.33 -4.63 -70.47
CA VAL A 849 -95.52 -4.30 -69.29
C VAL A 849 -94.23 -3.64 -69.77
N ASP A 850 -93.99 -2.42 -69.30
CA ASP A 850 -92.76 -1.68 -69.53
C ASP A 850 -91.78 -1.99 -68.39
N LEU A 851 -90.63 -2.54 -68.75
CA LEU A 851 -89.60 -2.97 -67.81
C LEU A 851 -88.34 -2.16 -68.02
N LYS A 852 -87.86 -1.53 -66.96
CA LYS A 852 -86.52 -0.97 -66.93
C LYS A 852 -85.50 -2.07 -66.70
N VAL A 853 -84.51 -2.14 -67.57
CA VAL A 853 -83.39 -3.08 -67.48
C VAL A 853 -82.09 -2.31 -67.33
N SER A 854 -81.23 -2.77 -66.44
CA SER A 854 -79.92 -2.16 -66.21
C SER A 854 -79.02 -2.35 -67.43
N SER A 855 -78.14 -1.37 -67.68
CA SER A 855 -77.17 -1.45 -68.76
C SER A 855 -76.25 -2.67 -68.57
N PRO A 856 -76.00 -3.46 -69.63
CA PRO A 856 -75.17 -4.66 -69.54
C PRO A 856 -73.72 -4.30 -69.16
N CYS A 857 -73.08 -5.18 -68.39
CA CYS A 857 -71.66 -5.01 -68.09
C CYS A 857 -70.81 -5.23 -69.36
N PRO A 858 -69.56 -4.71 -69.42
CA PRO A 858 -68.71 -4.84 -70.61
C PRO A 858 -68.46 -6.29 -71.07
N ALA A 859 -68.57 -7.27 -70.17
CA ALA A 859 -68.39 -8.70 -70.46
C ALA A 859 -69.65 -9.39 -71.02
N THR A 860 -70.79 -8.69 -71.09
CA THR A 860 -72.03 -9.21 -71.65
C THR A 860 -72.06 -8.98 -73.17
N GLU A 861 -72.06 -10.05 -73.95
CA GLU A 861 -72.19 -9.98 -75.40
C GLU A 861 -73.65 -9.75 -75.81
N GLU A 862 -74.57 -10.42 -75.12
CA GLU A 862 -76.01 -10.36 -75.36
C GLU A 862 -76.78 -10.35 -74.03
N LEU A 863 -77.67 -9.37 -73.83
CA LEU A 863 -78.59 -9.33 -72.69
C LEU A 863 -79.97 -9.83 -73.13
N LYS A 864 -80.50 -10.84 -72.45
CA LYS A 864 -81.82 -11.43 -72.73
C LYS A 864 -82.77 -11.16 -71.57
N LEU A 865 -83.94 -10.62 -71.85
CA LEU A 865 -85.04 -10.61 -70.90
C LEU A 865 -85.80 -11.93 -71.06
N LEU A 866 -85.77 -12.74 -70.01
CA LEU A 866 -86.49 -14.00 -69.93
C LEU A 866 -87.82 -13.77 -69.22
N TYR A 867 -88.92 -14.21 -69.81
CA TYR A 867 -90.23 -14.14 -69.20
C TYR A 867 -91.05 -15.40 -69.48
N LYS A 868 -91.95 -15.73 -68.55
CA LYS A 868 -92.90 -16.84 -68.70
C LYS A 868 -94.13 -16.60 -67.85
N MET A 869 -95.24 -17.27 -68.18
CA MET A 869 -96.37 -17.34 -67.23
C MET A 869 -95.93 -18.17 -66.02
N LYS A 870 -96.40 -17.83 -64.82
CA LYS A 870 -96.02 -18.56 -63.60
C LYS A 870 -96.29 -20.08 -63.66
N GLU A 871 -97.27 -20.49 -64.45
CA GLU A 871 -97.64 -21.90 -64.67
C GLU A 871 -96.79 -22.61 -65.75
N GLU A 872 -96.01 -21.88 -66.54
CA GLU A 872 -95.14 -22.44 -67.59
C GLU A 872 -93.79 -22.92 -67.01
N LYS A 873 -93.22 -23.99 -67.58
CA LYS A 873 -91.87 -24.46 -67.21
C LYS A 873 -90.79 -23.70 -67.96
N ASP A 874 -90.95 -23.55 -69.28
CA ASP A 874 -89.92 -22.99 -70.16
C ASP A 874 -89.97 -21.47 -70.19
N TRP A 875 -88.79 -20.85 -70.26
CA TRP A 875 -88.64 -19.40 -70.35
C TRP A 875 -88.67 -18.98 -71.82
N ARG A 876 -89.45 -17.94 -72.13
CA ARG A 876 -89.37 -17.23 -73.41
C ARG A 876 -88.31 -16.14 -73.28
N SER A 877 -87.55 -15.88 -74.34
CA SER A 877 -86.48 -14.89 -74.32
C SER A 877 -86.72 -13.78 -75.34
N GLN A 878 -86.50 -12.54 -74.93
CA GLN A 878 -86.42 -11.38 -75.80
C GLN A 878 -85.05 -10.72 -75.65
N THR A 879 -84.31 -10.56 -76.75
CA THR A 879 -83.02 -9.88 -76.74
C THR A 879 -83.21 -8.38 -76.50
N VAL A 880 -82.42 -7.83 -75.59
CA VAL A 880 -82.40 -6.42 -75.24
C VAL A 880 -81.27 -5.73 -76.01
N SER A 881 -81.58 -4.66 -76.73
CA SER A 881 -80.55 -3.90 -77.45
C SER A 881 -79.63 -3.16 -76.47
N LYS A 882 -78.33 -3.07 -76.76
CA LYS A 882 -77.29 -2.52 -75.84
C LYS A 882 -77.57 -1.10 -75.30
N ASN A 883 -78.42 -0.30 -75.95
CA ASN A 883 -78.75 1.08 -75.56
C ASN A 883 -80.22 1.26 -75.12
N GLN A 884 -80.98 0.18 -74.95
CA GLN A 884 -82.36 0.25 -74.48
C GLN A 884 -82.42 0.08 -72.96
N ASN A 885 -82.90 1.12 -72.27
CA ASN A 885 -83.09 1.10 -70.82
C ASN A 885 -84.49 0.66 -70.42
N THR A 886 -85.47 0.69 -71.34
CA THR A 886 -86.84 0.24 -71.12
C THR A 886 -87.21 -0.75 -72.24
N VAL A 887 -87.70 -1.92 -71.86
CA VAL A 887 -88.14 -3.01 -72.72
C VAL A 887 -89.62 -3.23 -72.48
N THR A 888 -90.42 -3.05 -73.52
CA THR A 888 -91.86 -3.30 -73.47
C THR A 888 -92.15 -4.73 -73.91
N LEU A 889 -92.75 -5.51 -73.02
CA LEU A 889 -93.35 -6.79 -73.36
C LEU A 889 -94.79 -6.56 -73.80
N THR A 890 -95.12 -6.94 -75.03
CA THR A 890 -96.48 -6.82 -75.59
C THR A 890 -97.18 -8.18 -75.70
N ASP A 891 -98.49 -8.15 -75.98
CA ASP A 891 -99.33 -9.34 -76.16
C ASP A 891 -99.45 -10.25 -74.92
N LEU A 892 -99.31 -9.66 -73.72
CA LEU A 892 -99.47 -10.38 -72.47
C LEU A 892 -100.96 -10.66 -72.20
N ARG A 893 -101.28 -11.89 -71.80
CA ARG A 893 -102.65 -12.27 -71.38
C ARG A 893 -103.09 -11.45 -70.17
N PRO A 894 -104.25 -10.75 -70.23
CA PRO A 894 -104.78 -9.98 -69.10
C PRO A 894 -104.99 -10.87 -67.87
N ASN A 895 -104.82 -10.29 -66.68
CA ASN A 895 -105.00 -10.94 -65.37
C ASN A 895 -104.14 -12.20 -65.14
N THR A 896 -103.04 -12.37 -65.88
CA THR A 896 -102.09 -13.48 -65.71
C THR A 896 -100.81 -13.00 -65.03
N GLU A 897 -100.29 -13.76 -64.07
CA GLU A 897 -99.01 -13.50 -63.40
C GLU A 897 -97.84 -14.02 -64.26
N TYR A 898 -96.92 -13.12 -64.59
CA TYR A 898 -95.70 -13.42 -65.32
C TYR A 898 -94.49 -13.31 -64.41
N GLN A 899 -93.57 -14.26 -64.55
CA GLN A 899 -92.24 -14.24 -63.95
C GLN A 899 -91.24 -13.77 -64.98
N MET A 900 -90.32 -12.90 -64.57
CA MET A 900 -89.37 -12.21 -65.44
C MET A 900 -87.99 -12.17 -64.78
N LYS A 901 -86.93 -12.37 -65.56
CA LYS A 901 -85.54 -12.23 -65.12
C LYS A 901 -84.66 -11.81 -66.30
N CYS A 902 -83.53 -11.19 -66.03
CA CYS A 902 -82.53 -10.88 -67.03
C CYS A 902 -81.47 -11.98 -67.08
N ALA A 903 -81.01 -12.35 -68.26
CA ALA A 903 -79.90 -13.27 -68.48
C ALA A 903 -78.83 -12.55 -69.28
N ALA A 904 -77.66 -12.34 -68.67
CA ALA A 904 -76.50 -11.78 -69.32
C ALA A 904 -75.69 -12.93 -69.91
N VAL A 905 -75.69 -13.04 -71.23
CA VAL A 905 -74.90 -14.02 -71.98
C VAL A 905 -73.58 -13.37 -72.36
N GLY A 906 -72.49 -13.93 -71.84
CA GLY A 906 -71.12 -13.53 -72.16
C GLY A 906 -70.52 -14.41 -73.24
N LYS A 907 -69.22 -14.22 -73.46
CA LYS A 907 -68.40 -15.02 -74.37
C LYS A 907 -68.69 -16.52 -74.22
N LEU A 908 -68.79 -17.21 -75.37
CA LEU A 908 -68.95 -18.67 -75.47
C LEU A 908 -70.20 -19.19 -74.72
N ASN A 909 -71.29 -18.42 -74.75
CA ASN A 909 -72.60 -18.74 -74.15
C ASN A 909 -72.62 -18.91 -72.62
N TYR A 910 -71.56 -18.49 -71.90
CA TYR A 910 -71.61 -18.47 -70.44
C TYR A 910 -72.68 -17.46 -69.98
N THR A 911 -73.68 -17.94 -69.25
CA THR A 911 -74.88 -17.14 -68.93
C THR A 911 -75.01 -16.95 -67.42
N THR A 912 -75.14 -15.69 -66.98
CA THR A 912 -75.48 -15.33 -65.60
C THR A 912 -76.87 -14.72 -65.54
N GLU A 913 -77.74 -15.20 -64.64
CA GLU A 913 -79.14 -14.79 -64.55
C GLU A 913 -79.46 -13.96 -63.30
N SER A 914 -80.34 -12.97 -63.41
CA SER A 914 -80.87 -12.18 -62.29
C SER A 914 -81.84 -13.01 -61.44
N ASP A 915 -82.19 -12.50 -60.27
CA ASP A 915 -83.33 -13.05 -59.53
C ASP A 915 -84.64 -12.78 -60.28
N VAL A 916 -85.70 -13.50 -59.91
CA VAL A 916 -86.99 -13.46 -60.60
C VAL A 916 -87.90 -12.38 -60.01
N THR A 917 -88.44 -11.52 -60.87
CA THR A 917 -89.50 -10.53 -60.55
C THR A 917 -90.84 -11.02 -61.09
N SER A 918 -91.94 -10.81 -60.35
CA SER A 918 -93.30 -11.15 -60.79
C SER A 918 -94.16 -9.91 -61.08
N VAL A 919 -95.03 -9.96 -62.10
CA VAL A 919 -96.01 -8.91 -62.44
C VAL A 919 -97.34 -9.51 -62.91
N ILE A 920 -98.46 -8.85 -62.62
CA ILE A 920 -99.78 -9.21 -63.15
C ILE A 920 -100.15 -8.22 -64.27
N ALA A 921 -100.35 -8.73 -65.49
CA ALA A 921 -100.74 -7.88 -66.63
C ALA A 921 -102.18 -7.35 -66.44
N LYS A 922 -102.40 -6.04 -66.59
CA LYS A 922 -103.71 -5.38 -66.42
C LYS A 922 -104.57 -5.42 -67.70
N VAL A 923 -105.88 -5.27 -67.52
CA VAL A 923 -106.90 -5.23 -68.60
C VAL A 923 -106.75 -3.99 -69.45
#